data_AF-A0A938N7Z2-F1
#
_entry.id   AF-A0A938N7Z2-F1
#
_cell.length_a   1.000
_cell.length_b   1.000
_cell.length_c   1.000
_cell.angle_alpha   90.00
_cell.angle_beta   90.00
_cell.angle_gamma   90.00
#
_symmetry.space_group_name_H-M   'P 1'
#
loop_
_entity.id
_entity.type
_entity.pdbx_description
1 polymer ?
#
loop_
_entity_poly.entity_id
_entity_poly.type
_entity_poly.pdbx_seq_one_letter_code
_entity_poly.pdbx_strand_id
1 'polypeptide(L)'
;MTRRSVVPILPIVLLALGLLGVVLGVVAPIVQVPALHSTVDAPIGVAHNAWAVALATIGWSVGAGVLVTMVGWWMSRVSPPRSWWSWALWIVPVLVPPYAAWYAWWQLGSPEWRLGSWIIEHDAVGAWRTLALLMALACTLWPIAGALVIALRERVVAREAAVLDRMRWIDRVRMSWREDRHGVLLSILVVAGLTMADTTAFDLALVRTVGFELRALEAAGASPWSVLVASGWSIAASLAVAIVVTRPHATDDHAVNDVRATTRWPLVLLAMPLIVPGIVLLLLSLGHGGAVKVLQVYGDGVLRTAAASVMCGALVAGVCMLHAWCAEGSLGLQRAERWLRVVWITLALSPAIVVAVAHVHAWNRDGLSWMHDGLGIVAAAQLSRWGWIGAVMGWLSVRGAPRDLRASARLDGPAWTIVLALWPRVGVACAAAGAIGAVGAAGEVVVSARVQPPGGDWIAAALLNAMHYQRPDVVAGFVPILMIVAAVAAGALAWLAPRSGGVLVACFALLPFMVACGGESHTTPLPSWCADARVVGRGGKGPLQFNYPRAMAWTPAGELVIIDRSARVQVLGPDGSYRREWLMPEFDQGFPTGISVSPDGELWIADTHEHRITVMDDQGRVLRTFGRFGQAPGEFVFPTDIAFGEDGLVYISEYGGNDRIQVFQRDGTFVRSFGHHGVPTDGSPEPKFDRPQSMLMLGSGRVLVADACNHRLVEVTTDGAFVRSIGAMGQEPGELLYPYGLERLDATTVLVTEFGGCRLQAFDLSDGSSRGCWGKGGREPGMLNGPWSAQVHGGTLAVLDSTNNRLYLLPSDRWVDRVKRESVAVPSP
;
A
#
# COMPACT_ATOMS: atom_id res chain seq x y z
N MET A 1 -19.41 -59.33 5.10
CA MET A 1 -19.40 -58.82 3.71
C MET A 1 -19.72 -57.32 3.74
N THR A 2 -18.70 -56.48 3.87
CA THR A 2 -18.82 -55.02 3.90
C THR A 2 -18.62 -54.47 2.49
N ARG A 3 -19.72 -54.17 1.79
CA ARG A 3 -19.65 -53.36 0.55
C ARG A 3 -19.13 -51.97 0.94
N ARG A 4 -17.83 -51.73 0.73
CA ARG A 4 -17.28 -50.37 0.66
C ARG A 4 -17.96 -49.70 -0.54
N SER A 5 -18.94 -48.84 -0.27
CA SER A 5 -19.52 -47.96 -1.27
C SER A 5 -18.42 -47.01 -1.76
N VAL A 6 -17.88 -47.29 -2.94
CA VAL A 6 -17.08 -46.33 -3.69
C VAL A 6 -17.99 -45.15 -3.98
N VAL A 7 -17.75 -44.03 -3.28
CA VAL A 7 -18.45 -42.78 -3.57
C VAL A 7 -18.01 -42.34 -4.96
N PRO A 8 -18.93 -42.12 -5.92
CA PRO A 8 -18.55 -41.73 -7.26
C PRO A 8 -17.93 -40.32 -7.19
N ILE A 9 -16.69 -40.20 -7.64
CA ILE A 9 -15.92 -38.94 -7.69
C ILE A 9 -16.53 -37.97 -8.72
N LEU A 10 -17.17 -38.50 -9.76
CA LEU A 10 -17.68 -37.73 -10.90
C LEU A 10 -18.82 -36.74 -10.54
N PRO A 11 -19.87 -37.10 -9.78
CA PRO A 11 -20.87 -36.14 -9.30
C PRO A 11 -20.30 -35.01 -8.43
N ILE A 12 -19.20 -35.29 -7.70
CA ILE A 12 -18.56 -34.32 -6.80
C ILE A 12 -17.72 -33.33 -7.60
N VAL A 13 -16.99 -33.81 -8.61
CA VAL A 13 -16.27 -32.96 -9.58
C VAL A 13 -17.26 -32.12 -10.39
N LEU A 14 -18.38 -32.68 -10.82
CA LEU A 14 -19.43 -31.94 -11.53
C LEU A 14 -20.14 -30.91 -10.63
N LEU A 15 -20.33 -31.20 -9.35
CA LEU A 15 -20.87 -30.22 -8.39
C LEU A 15 -19.87 -29.09 -8.10
N ALA A 16 -18.58 -29.41 -8.03
CA ALA A 16 -17.52 -28.42 -7.84
C ALA A 16 -17.31 -27.54 -9.07
N LEU A 17 -17.31 -28.12 -10.27
CA LEU A 17 -17.32 -27.38 -11.54
C LEU A 17 -18.63 -26.60 -11.70
N GLY A 18 -19.75 -27.11 -11.16
CA GLY A 18 -21.03 -26.40 -11.12
C GLY A 18 -21.03 -25.24 -10.11
N LEU A 19 -20.41 -25.37 -8.94
CA LEU A 19 -20.25 -24.29 -7.96
C LEU A 19 -19.23 -23.26 -8.45
N LEU A 20 -18.12 -23.68 -9.05
CA LEU A 20 -17.18 -22.80 -9.73
C LEU A 20 -17.85 -22.12 -10.93
N GLY A 21 -18.70 -22.83 -11.67
CA GLY A 21 -19.50 -22.30 -12.78
C GLY A 21 -20.66 -21.42 -12.35
N VAL A 22 -21.18 -21.56 -11.13
CA VAL A 22 -22.16 -20.65 -10.51
C VAL A 22 -21.46 -19.44 -9.89
N VAL A 23 -20.29 -19.62 -9.29
CA VAL A 23 -19.43 -18.51 -8.84
C VAL A 23 -19.01 -17.70 -10.07
N LEU A 24 -18.47 -18.32 -11.10
CA LEU A 24 -18.13 -17.65 -12.37
C LEU A 24 -19.41 -17.16 -13.08
N GLY A 25 -20.52 -17.89 -13.07
CA GLY A 25 -21.77 -17.50 -13.74
C GLY A 25 -22.60 -16.45 -13.01
N VAL A 26 -22.36 -16.19 -11.73
CA VAL A 26 -23.01 -15.13 -10.92
C VAL A 26 -22.05 -13.95 -10.73
N VAL A 27 -20.76 -14.21 -10.51
CA VAL A 27 -19.72 -13.18 -10.35
C VAL A 27 -19.30 -12.62 -11.71
N ALA A 28 -19.12 -13.42 -12.77
CA ALA A 28 -18.71 -12.89 -14.07
C ALA A 28 -19.73 -11.94 -14.70
N PRO A 29 -21.06 -12.13 -14.69
CA PRO A 29 -21.97 -11.11 -15.22
C PRO A 29 -22.06 -9.85 -14.35
N ILE A 30 -21.82 -9.94 -13.03
CA ILE A 30 -21.74 -8.77 -12.12
C ILE A 30 -20.42 -8.01 -12.33
N VAL A 31 -19.33 -8.72 -12.62
CA VAL A 31 -17.99 -8.18 -12.88
C VAL A 31 -17.80 -7.73 -14.33
N GLN A 32 -18.48 -8.34 -15.30
CA GLN A 32 -18.31 -8.12 -16.75
C GLN A 32 -19.41 -7.27 -17.40
N VAL A 33 -20.15 -6.44 -16.66
CA VAL A 33 -20.97 -5.41 -17.33
C VAL A 33 -20.01 -4.49 -18.10
N PRO A 34 -20.11 -4.38 -19.44
CA PRO A 34 -19.17 -3.59 -20.24
C PRO A 34 -19.16 -2.10 -19.88
N ALA A 35 -20.24 -1.60 -19.27
CA ALA A 35 -20.32 -0.23 -18.75
C ALA A 35 -19.44 0.04 -17.50
N LEU A 36 -18.87 -1.01 -16.88
CA LEU A 36 -17.96 -0.93 -15.72
C LEU A 36 -16.48 -1.10 -16.08
N HIS A 37 -16.20 -1.56 -17.32
CA HIS A 37 -14.87 -1.60 -17.90
C HIS A 37 -14.67 -0.34 -18.76
N SER A 38 -14.65 0.85 -18.15
CA SER A 38 -13.96 1.93 -18.83
C SER A 38 -12.50 1.47 -18.96
N THR A 39 -12.02 1.32 -20.20
CA THR A 39 -10.61 1.19 -20.47
C THR A 39 -9.87 2.33 -19.75
N VAL A 40 -8.58 2.12 -19.50
CA VAL A 40 -7.69 3.00 -18.71
C VAL A 40 -7.62 4.45 -19.25
N ASP A 41 -8.28 4.74 -20.36
CA ASP A 41 -8.04 5.90 -21.24
C ASP A 41 -8.86 7.15 -20.92
N ALA A 42 -9.53 7.27 -19.76
CA ALA A 42 -10.16 8.53 -19.37
C ALA A 42 -10.23 8.79 -17.84
N PRO A 43 -9.86 9.99 -17.37
CA PRO A 43 -10.37 10.51 -16.10
C PRO A 43 -11.85 10.79 -16.24
N ILE A 44 -12.60 10.53 -15.19
CA ILE A 44 -13.89 11.17 -15.02
C ILE A 44 -13.66 12.44 -14.21
N GLY A 45 -14.03 13.59 -14.78
CA GLY A 45 -14.37 14.75 -13.98
C GLY A 45 -15.54 14.39 -13.05
N VAL A 46 -15.21 14.00 -11.81
CA VAL A 46 -15.93 13.90 -10.51
C VAL A 46 -17.45 13.60 -10.44
N ALA A 47 -18.25 13.61 -11.52
CA ALA A 47 -19.71 13.45 -11.45
C ALA A 47 -20.29 12.37 -12.36
N HIS A 48 -19.72 12.07 -13.54
CA HIS A 48 -20.44 11.28 -14.54
C HIS A 48 -20.39 9.75 -14.37
N ASN A 49 -19.46 9.19 -13.56
CA ASN A 49 -19.33 7.72 -13.37
C ASN A 49 -19.23 7.27 -11.89
N ALA A 50 -19.48 8.14 -10.90
CA ALA A 50 -19.38 7.78 -9.48
C ALA A 50 -20.30 6.60 -9.09
N TRP A 51 -21.49 6.53 -9.67
CA TRP A 51 -22.43 5.42 -9.46
C TRP A 51 -21.95 4.11 -10.06
N ALA A 52 -21.27 4.16 -11.21
CA ALA A 52 -20.68 2.99 -11.84
C ALA A 52 -19.61 2.40 -10.91
N VAL A 53 -18.67 3.20 -10.43
CA VAL A 53 -17.62 2.72 -9.50
C VAL A 53 -18.21 2.23 -8.17
N ALA A 54 -19.24 2.90 -7.65
CA ALA A 54 -19.94 2.44 -6.45
C ALA A 54 -20.61 1.07 -6.66
N LEU A 55 -21.30 0.87 -7.79
CA LEU A 55 -21.91 -0.40 -8.15
C LEU A 55 -20.88 -1.50 -8.40
N ALA A 56 -19.76 -1.21 -9.06
CA ALA A 56 -18.65 -2.15 -9.20
C ALA A 56 -18.08 -2.55 -7.84
N THR A 57 -17.84 -1.57 -6.95
CA THR A 57 -17.33 -1.82 -5.60
C THR A 57 -18.30 -2.73 -4.82
N ILE A 58 -19.61 -2.45 -4.89
CA ILE A 58 -20.63 -3.29 -4.26
C ILE A 58 -20.66 -4.68 -4.90
N GLY A 59 -20.64 -4.78 -6.23
CA GLY A 59 -20.64 -6.05 -6.96
C GLY A 59 -19.46 -6.93 -6.60
N TRP A 60 -18.25 -6.37 -6.56
CA TRP A 60 -17.04 -7.05 -6.12
C TRP A 60 -17.10 -7.46 -4.65
N SER A 61 -17.54 -6.56 -3.77
CA SER A 61 -17.64 -6.82 -2.33
C SER A 61 -18.63 -7.93 -2.03
N VAL A 62 -19.82 -7.91 -2.64
CA VAL A 62 -20.85 -8.94 -2.47
C VAL A 62 -20.42 -10.24 -3.12
N GLY A 63 -19.85 -10.20 -4.34
CA GLY A 63 -19.37 -11.38 -5.05
C GLY A 63 -18.27 -12.12 -4.28
N ALA A 64 -17.25 -11.39 -3.82
CA ALA A 64 -16.21 -11.92 -2.95
C ALA A 64 -16.81 -12.41 -1.61
N GLY A 65 -17.72 -11.64 -1.01
CA GLY A 65 -18.42 -12.00 0.22
C GLY A 65 -19.13 -13.35 0.14
N VAL A 66 -19.85 -13.61 -0.97
CA VAL A 66 -20.50 -14.89 -1.24
C VAL A 66 -19.47 -16.00 -1.41
N LEU A 67 -18.48 -15.81 -2.29
CA LEU A 67 -17.44 -16.81 -2.58
C LEU A 67 -16.70 -17.24 -1.30
N VAL A 68 -16.12 -16.25 -0.61
CA VAL A 68 -15.36 -16.44 0.63
C VAL A 68 -16.24 -17.09 1.70
N THR A 69 -17.51 -16.68 1.82
CA THR A 69 -18.42 -17.29 2.79
C THR A 69 -18.73 -18.73 2.46
N MET A 70 -18.87 -19.09 1.18
CA MET A 70 -19.09 -20.48 0.81
C MET A 70 -17.87 -21.34 1.12
N VAL A 71 -16.65 -20.84 0.88
CA VAL A 71 -15.40 -21.49 1.29
C VAL A 71 -15.35 -21.64 2.82
N GLY A 72 -15.62 -20.57 3.57
CA GLY A 72 -15.60 -20.57 5.04
C GLY A 72 -16.66 -21.45 5.67
N TRP A 73 -17.91 -21.40 5.18
CA TRP A 73 -19.03 -22.25 5.60
C TRP A 73 -18.70 -23.73 5.42
N TRP A 74 -18.03 -24.06 4.32
CA TRP A 74 -17.60 -25.43 4.06
C TRP A 74 -16.41 -25.84 4.95
N MET A 75 -15.37 -25.01 5.07
CA MET A 75 -14.22 -25.26 5.97
C MET A 75 -14.62 -25.42 7.43
N SER A 76 -15.61 -24.66 7.89
CA SER A 76 -16.16 -24.73 9.26
C SER A 76 -16.68 -26.12 9.65
N ARG A 77 -17.01 -26.97 8.68
CA ARG A 77 -17.51 -28.33 8.89
C ARG A 77 -16.42 -29.39 8.74
N VAL A 78 -15.48 -29.15 7.82
CA VAL A 78 -14.48 -30.14 7.42
C VAL A 78 -13.28 -30.13 8.36
N SER A 79 -12.81 -28.95 8.73
CA SER A 79 -11.65 -28.78 9.60
C SER A 79 -11.96 -27.76 10.69
N PRO A 80 -12.92 -28.02 11.60
CA PRO A 80 -13.12 -27.13 12.73
C PRO A 80 -11.83 -27.07 13.59
N PRO A 81 -11.47 -25.89 14.12
CA PRO A 81 -10.21 -25.69 14.84
C PRO A 81 -10.22 -26.42 16.19
N ARG A 82 -9.71 -27.65 16.21
CA ARG A 82 -9.73 -28.58 17.37
C ARG A 82 -8.33 -29.06 17.78
N SER A 83 -7.41 -29.14 16.83
CA SER A 83 -6.01 -29.50 17.03
C SER A 83 -5.10 -28.33 16.62
N TRP A 84 -3.85 -28.35 17.05
CA TRP A 84 -2.87 -27.32 16.70
C TRP A 84 -2.71 -27.14 15.18
N TRP A 85 -2.73 -28.22 14.39
CA TRP A 85 -2.62 -28.15 12.92
C TRP A 85 -3.88 -27.56 12.28
N SER A 86 -5.07 -27.86 12.81
CA SER A 86 -6.31 -27.24 12.34
C SER A 86 -6.37 -25.76 12.73
N TRP A 87 -5.82 -25.37 13.88
CA TRP A 87 -5.65 -23.97 14.24
C TRP A 87 -4.68 -23.25 13.31
N ALA A 88 -3.55 -23.87 12.97
CA ALA A 88 -2.60 -23.31 12.00
C ALA A 88 -3.25 -23.05 10.64
N LEU A 89 -4.09 -23.97 10.14
CA LEU A 89 -4.82 -23.81 8.89
C LEU A 89 -5.76 -22.59 8.90
N TRP A 90 -6.32 -22.23 10.05
CA TRP A 90 -7.24 -21.08 10.18
C TRP A 90 -6.51 -19.76 10.45
N ILE A 91 -5.41 -19.80 11.21
CA ILE A 91 -4.69 -18.60 11.62
C ILE A 91 -3.80 -18.10 10.49
N VAL A 92 -2.98 -18.96 9.88
CA VAL A 92 -1.97 -18.56 8.89
C VAL A 92 -2.57 -17.72 7.74
N PRO A 93 -3.73 -18.07 7.15
CA PRO A 93 -4.26 -17.27 6.05
C PRO A 93 -4.73 -15.87 6.46
N VAL A 94 -5.18 -15.69 7.71
CA VAL A 94 -5.55 -14.36 8.23
C VAL A 94 -4.33 -13.48 8.46
N LEU A 95 -3.16 -14.09 8.70
CA LEU A 95 -1.90 -13.38 8.91
C LEU A 95 -1.24 -12.90 7.60
N VAL A 96 -1.69 -13.39 6.44
CA VAL A 96 -1.17 -12.98 5.14
C VAL A 96 -2.00 -11.82 4.59
N PRO A 97 -1.40 -10.65 4.30
CA PRO A 97 -2.12 -9.55 3.68
C PRO A 97 -2.69 -9.94 2.30
N PRO A 98 -3.91 -9.49 1.94
CA PRO A 98 -4.52 -9.83 0.66
C PRO A 98 -3.66 -9.48 -0.57
N TYR A 99 -2.95 -8.34 -0.55
CA TYR A 99 -2.07 -7.95 -1.66
C TYR A 99 -0.89 -8.92 -1.84
N ALA A 100 -0.35 -9.47 -0.75
CA ALA A 100 0.74 -10.45 -0.80
C ALA A 100 0.25 -11.79 -1.35
N ALA A 101 -0.96 -12.22 -0.94
CA ALA A 101 -1.61 -13.39 -1.50
C ALA A 101 -1.92 -13.19 -3.00
N TRP A 102 -2.38 -12.01 -3.41
CA TRP A 102 -2.60 -11.66 -4.81
C TRP A 102 -1.30 -11.77 -5.60
N TYR A 103 -0.22 -11.23 -5.07
CA TYR A 103 1.08 -11.23 -5.74
C TYR A 103 1.61 -12.65 -5.94
N ALA A 104 1.46 -13.51 -4.94
CA ALA A 104 1.82 -14.93 -5.04
C ALA A 104 1.03 -15.66 -6.14
N TRP A 105 -0.27 -15.36 -6.28
CA TRP A 105 -1.06 -15.88 -7.38
C TRP A 105 -0.62 -15.30 -8.73
N TRP A 106 -0.44 -13.99 -8.81
CA TRP A 106 -0.05 -13.31 -10.04
C TRP A 106 1.21 -13.89 -10.68
N GLN A 107 2.24 -14.20 -9.87
CA GLN A 107 3.52 -14.72 -10.32
C GLN A 107 3.45 -16.09 -11.03
N LEU A 108 2.41 -16.90 -10.80
CA LEU A 108 2.21 -18.14 -11.57
C LEU A 108 1.85 -17.88 -13.04
N GLY A 109 1.41 -16.67 -13.36
CA GLY A 109 1.15 -16.22 -14.72
C GLY A 109 2.39 -15.65 -15.41
N SER A 110 3.58 -15.73 -14.81
CA SER A 110 4.80 -15.22 -15.46
C SER A 110 5.21 -16.11 -16.64
N PRO A 111 5.85 -15.54 -17.69
CA PRO A 111 6.27 -16.28 -18.88
C PRO A 111 7.19 -17.47 -18.61
N GLU A 112 7.83 -17.49 -17.44
CA GLU A 112 8.72 -18.56 -16.97
C GLU A 112 7.98 -19.88 -16.74
N TRP A 113 6.66 -19.83 -16.50
CA TRP A 113 5.81 -20.99 -16.28
C TRP A 113 4.98 -21.30 -17.53
N ARG A 114 4.74 -22.59 -17.78
CA ARG A 114 3.86 -23.04 -18.87
C ARG A 114 2.46 -22.41 -18.82
N LEU A 115 1.94 -22.18 -17.61
CA LEU A 115 0.67 -21.49 -17.42
C LEU A 115 0.73 -20.04 -17.90
N GLY A 116 1.80 -19.31 -17.56
CA GLY A 116 1.98 -17.93 -18.00
C GLY A 116 2.19 -17.80 -19.51
N SER A 117 3.00 -18.66 -20.11
CA SER A 117 3.14 -18.71 -21.57
C SER A 117 1.77 -18.92 -22.25
N TRP A 118 0.96 -19.87 -21.74
CA TRP A 118 -0.39 -20.12 -22.24
C TRP A 118 -1.32 -18.90 -22.07
N ILE A 119 -1.28 -18.23 -20.91
CA ILE A 119 -2.08 -17.02 -20.63
C ILE A 119 -1.76 -15.93 -21.64
N ILE A 120 -0.47 -15.71 -21.93
CA ILE A 120 0.00 -14.68 -22.86
C ILE A 120 -0.40 -15.03 -24.30
N GLU A 121 -0.19 -16.29 -24.72
CA GLU A 121 -0.57 -16.78 -26.05
C GLU A 121 -2.07 -16.63 -26.36
N HIS A 122 -2.93 -16.66 -25.34
CA HIS A 122 -4.39 -16.60 -25.47
C HIS A 122 -5.00 -15.25 -25.05
N ASP A 123 -4.19 -14.20 -24.86
CA ASP A 123 -4.62 -12.87 -24.42
C ASP A 123 -5.50 -12.89 -23.14
N ALA A 124 -5.19 -13.83 -22.23
CA ALA A 124 -5.98 -14.09 -21.03
C ALA A 124 -5.45 -13.35 -19.78
N VAL A 125 -4.53 -12.41 -19.95
CA VAL A 125 -3.82 -11.71 -18.85
C VAL A 125 -4.81 -10.99 -17.93
N GLY A 126 -5.82 -10.31 -18.48
CA GLY A 126 -6.85 -9.62 -17.69
C GLY A 126 -7.74 -10.58 -16.89
N ALA A 127 -8.09 -11.74 -17.46
CA ALA A 127 -8.87 -12.76 -16.78
C ALA A 127 -8.07 -13.41 -15.65
N TRP A 128 -6.78 -13.68 -15.88
CA TRP A 128 -5.86 -14.18 -14.86
C TRP A 128 -5.73 -13.22 -13.68
N ARG A 129 -5.57 -11.93 -13.97
CA ARG A 129 -5.47 -10.86 -12.97
C ARG A 129 -6.67 -10.82 -12.02
N THR A 130 -7.86 -10.96 -12.60
CA THR A 130 -9.16 -11.00 -11.91
C THR A 130 -9.29 -12.27 -11.06
N LEU A 131 -8.88 -13.41 -11.61
CA LEU A 131 -8.91 -14.69 -10.89
C LEU A 131 -7.95 -14.69 -9.69
N ALA A 132 -6.73 -14.17 -9.87
CA ALA A 132 -5.74 -14.02 -8.80
C ALA A 132 -6.28 -13.20 -7.61
N LEU A 133 -7.07 -12.15 -7.88
CA LEU A 133 -7.77 -11.37 -6.85
C LEU A 133 -8.81 -12.18 -6.08
N LEU A 134 -9.70 -12.89 -6.79
CA LEU A 134 -10.69 -13.73 -6.13
C LEU A 134 -10.04 -14.83 -5.30
N MET A 135 -8.96 -15.44 -5.79
CA MET A 135 -8.20 -16.45 -5.06
C MET A 135 -7.53 -15.85 -3.83
N ALA A 136 -6.91 -14.67 -3.93
CA ALA A 136 -6.29 -13.99 -2.80
C ALA A 136 -7.28 -13.63 -1.69
N LEU A 137 -8.44 -13.07 -2.05
CA LEU A 137 -9.51 -12.75 -1.09
C LEU A 137 -10.09 -14.03 -0.47
N ALA A 138 -10.31 -15.08 -1.28
CA ALA A 138 -10.74 -16.38 -0.79
C ALA A 138 -9.72 -16.99 0.17
N CYS A 139 -8.41 -16.92 -0.12
CA CYS A 139 -7.34 -17.41 0.76
C CYS A 139 -7.38 -16.75 2.14
N THR A 140 -7.47 -15.42 2.19
CA THR A 140 -7.18 -14.66 3.40
C THR A 140 -8.41 -14.45 4.29
N LEU A 141 -9.60 -14.35 3.69
CA LEU A 141 -10.83 -13.98 4.40
C LEU A 141 -11.73 -15.16 4.79
N TRP A 142 -11.52 -16.36 4.22
CA TRP A 142 -12.37 -17.53 4.54
C TRP A 142 -12.39 -17.90 6.03
N PRO A 143 -11.28 -17.78 6.82
CA PRO A 143 -11.30 -18.17 8.22
C PRO A 143 -12.23 -17.26 9.04
N ILE A 144 -12.32 -15.98 8.69
CA ILE A 144 -13.24 -15.03 9.33
C ILE A 144 -14.69 -15.46 9.06
N ALA A 145 -15.02 -15.76 7.80
CA ALA A 145 -16.35 -16.22 7.42
C ALA A 145 -16.72 -17.55 8.09
N GLY A 146 -15.78 -18.50 8.13
CA GLY A 146 -15.96 -19.78 8.81
C GLY A 146 -16.16 -19.63 10.32
N ALA A 147 -15.46 -18.69 10.96
CA ALA A 147 -15.53 -18.47 12.39
C ALA A 147 -16.89 -17.89 12.80
N LEU A 148 -17.39 -16.94 12.01
CA LEU A 148 -18.73 -16.37 12.18
C LEU A 148 -19.83 -17.43 11.98
N VAL A 149 -19.68 -18.30 10.98
CA VAL A 149 -20.60 -19.44 10.78
C VAL A 149 -20.61 -20.36 12.00
N ILE A 150 -19.45 -20.70 12.58
CA ILE A 150 -19.38 -21.54 13.79
C ILE A 150 -20.01 -20.82 14.98
N ALA A 151 -19.69 -19.54 15.15
CA ALA A 151 -20.12 -18.74 16.30
C ALA A 151 -21.64 -18.53 16.34
N LEU A 152 -22.31 -18.52 15.18
CA LEU A 152 -23.74 -18.25 15.03
C LEU A 152 -24.57 -19.45 14.59
N ARG A 153 -24.00 -20.67 14.66
CA ARG A 153 -24.70 -21.90 14.29
C ARG A 153 -25.86 -22.16 15.25
N GLU A 154 -27.08 -22.18 14.71
CA GLU A 154 -28.28 -22.60 15.43
C GLU A 154 -28.32 -24.13 15.49
N ARG A 155 -28.57 -24.70 16.68
CA ARG A 155 -28.86 -26.13 16.79
C ARG A 155 -30.34 -26.36 16.50
N VAL A 156 -30.63 -27.00 15.37
CA VAL A 156 -31.93 -27.67 15.20
C VAL A 156 -31.91 -28.91 16.09
N VAL A 157 -32.86 -29.04 17.01
CA VAL A 157 -33.03 -30.24 17.85
C VAL A 157 -33.42 -31.41 16.94
N ALA A 158 -32.44 -32.06 16.33
CA ALA A 158 -32.62 -33.31 15.64
C ALA A 158 -32.84 -34.39 16.72
N ARG A 159 -34.11 -34.63 17.09
CA ARG A 159 -34.45 -35.57 18.17
C ARG A 159 -33.94 -37.00 17.96
N GLU A 160 -33.46 -37.39 16.78
CA GLU A 160 -32.97 -38.76 16.56
C GLU A 160 -31.78 -38.82 15.59
N ALA A 161 -30.61 -39.20 16.10
CA ALA A 161 -29.39 -39.43 15.31
C ALA A 161 -29.56 -40.52 14.24
N ALA A 162 -30.52 -41.45 14.43
CA ALA A 162 -30.83 -42.53 13.48
C ALA A 162 -31.45 -42.04 12.16
N VAL A 163 -32.07 -40.84 12.16
CA VAL A 163 -32.68 -40.25 10.96
C VAL A 163 -31.61 -39.63 10.04
N LEU A 164 -30.52 -39.10 10.61
CA LEU A 164 -29.41 -38.46 9.87
C LEU A 164 -28.62 -39.44 8.98
N ASP A 165 -28.50 -40.70 9.40
CA ASP A 165 -27.78 -41.74 8.63
C ASP A 165 -28.57 -42.23 7.40
N ARG A 166 -29.90 -42.06 7.37
CA ARG A 166 -30.76 -42.44 6.23
C ARG A 166 -31.12 -41.28 5.29
N MET A 167 -30.73 -40.04 5.61
CA MET A 167 -31.03 -38.88 4.78
C MET A 167 -30.23 -38.88 3.46
N ARG A 168 -30.88 -38.44 2.38
CA ARG A 168 -30.18 -38.10 1.13
C ARG A 168 -29.21 -36.95 1.40
N TRP A 169 -28.11 -36.91 0.65
CA TRP A 169 -27.09 -35.88 0.81
C TRP A 169 -27.64 -34.45 0.67
N ILE A 170 -28.64 -34.24 -0.21
CA ILE A 170 -29.26 -32.93 -0.43
C ILE A 170 -30.10 -32.44 0.76
N ASP A 171 -30.74 -33.37 1.48
CA ASP A 171 -31.53 -33.04 2.68
C ASP A 171 -30.60 -32.68 3.85
N ARG A 172 -29.43 -33.34 3.94
CA ARG A 172 -28.37 -32.97 4.88
C ARG A 172 -27.81 -31.57 4.61
N VAL A 173 -27.65 -31.19 3.34
CA VAL A 173 -27.23 -29.83 2.94
C VAL A 173 -28.32 -28.80 3.28
N ARG A 174 -29.59 -29.09 2.99
CA ARG A 174 -30.72 -28.19 3.34
C ARG A 174 -30.84 -27.97 4.85
N MET A 175 -30.64 -29.03 5.64
CA MET A 175 -30.63 -28.92 7.10
C MET A 175 -29.43 -28.10 7.60
N SER A 176 -28.23 -28.39 7.07
CA SER A 176 -27.01 -27.62 7.35
C SER A 176 -27.17 -26.12 7.01
N TRP A 177 -27.86 -25.81 5.92
CA TRP A 177 -28.16 -24.43 5.54
C TRP A 177 -29.10 -23.75 6.53
N ARG A 178 -30.15 -24.45 6.99
CA ARG A 178 -31.07 -23.89 8.01
C ARG A 178 -30.37 -23.59 9.33
N GLU A 179 -29.46 -24.45 9.76
CA GLU A 179 -28.65 -24.27 10.99
C GLU A 179 -27.71 -23.06 10.89
N ASP A 180 -27.11 -22.83 9.73
CA ASP A 180 -26.05 -21.83 9.58
C ASP A 180 -26.51 -20.54 8.88
N ARG A 181 -27.78 -20.43 8.44
CA ARG A 181 -28.25 -19.30 7.61
C ARG A 181 -27.92 -17.92 8.19
N HIS A 182 -27.99 -17.75 9.51
CA HIS A 182 -27.69 -16.48 10.16
C HIS A 182 -26.19 -16.19 10.15
N GLY A 183 -25.37 -17.20 10.44
CA GLY A 183 -23.92 -17.12 10.31
C GLY A 183 -23.48 -16.84 8.87
N VAL A 184 -24.07 -17.52 7.88
CA VAL A 184 -23.78 -17.32 6.45
C VAL A 184 -24.14 -15.90 6.00
N LEU A 185 -25.35 -15.42 6.32
CA LEU A 185 -25.77 -14.08 5.94
C LEU A 185 -24.88 -13.00 6.57
N LEU A 186 -24.53 -13.16 7.85
CA LEU A 186 -23.64 -12.20 8.52
C LEU A 186 -22.22 -12.26 7.95
N SER A 187 -21.70 -13.45 7.66
CA SER A 187 -20.38 -13.63 7.04
C SER A 187 -20.31 -12.93 5.68
N ILE A 188 -21.36 -13.02 4.85
CA ILE A 188 -21.42 -12.30 3.57
C ILE A 188 -21.28 -10.79 3.79
N LEU A 189 -22.02 -10.23 4.75
CA LEU A 189 -21.98 -8.79 5.03
C LEU A 189 -20.63 -8.33 5.58
N VAL A 190 -20.05 -9.07 6.52
CA VAL A 190 -18.76 -8.74 7.13
C VAL A 190 -17.63 -8.86 6.12
N VAL A 191 -17.58 -9.96 5.35
CA VAL A 191 -16.56 -10.13 4.31
C VAL A 191 -16.73 -9.07 3.22
N ALA A 192 -17.95 -8.77 2.78
CA ALA A 192 -18.17 -7.72 1.80
C ALA A 192 -17.63 -6.36 2.30
N GLY A 193 -17.87 -6.01 3.56
CA GLY A 193 -17.30 -4.79 4.15
C GLY A 193 -15.77 -4.82 4.24
N LEU A 194 -15.15 -5.96 4.58
CA LEU A 194 -13.69 -6.10 4.60
C LEU A 194 -13.09 -6.00 3.18
N THR A 195 -13.75 -6.59 2.18
CA THR A 195 -13.37 -6.48 0.77
C THR A 195 -13.50 -5.04 0.28
N MET A 196 -14.57 -4.32 0.64
CA MET A 196 -14.74 -2.90 0.32
C MET A 196 -13.64 -2.03 0.96
N ALA A 197 -13.17 -2.41 2.15
CA ALA A 197 -12.14 -1.69 2.87
C ALA A 197 -10.73 -1.93 2.31
N ASP A 198 -10.51 -3.06 1.62
CA ASP A 198 -9.25 -3.41 0.96
C ASP A 198 -9.15 -2.68 -0.38
N THR A 199 -8.11 -1.87 -0.51
CA THR A 199 -7.87 -1.09 -1.72
C THR A 199 -6.61 -1.53 -2.46
N THR A 200 -5.64 -2.14 -1.76
CA THR A 200 -4.33 -2.47 -2.33
C THR A 200 -4.40 -3.67 -3.28
N ALA A 201 -5.10 -4.73 -2.89
CA ALA A 201 -5.24 -5.91 -3.76
C ALA A 201 -6.03 -5.57 -5.05
N PHE A 202 -7.02 -4.68 -4.93
CA PHE A 202 -7.80 -4.20 -6.08
C PHE A 202 -6.98 -3.36 -7.04
N ASP A 203 -6.11 -2.47 -6.54
CA ASP A 203 -5.21 -1.68 -7.38
C ASP A 203 -4.26 -2.56 -8.18
N LEU A 204 -3.64 -3.54 -7.52
CA LEU A 204 -2.76 -4.50 -8.18
C LEU A 204 -3.51 -5.27 -9.27
N ALA A 205 -4.77 -5.60 -9.01
CA ALA A 205 -5.64 -6.23 -9.99
C ALA A 205 -6.18 -5.28 -11.08
N LEU A 206 -5.84 -3.98 -11.02
CA LEU A 206 -6.37 -2.91 -11.87
C LEU A 206 -7.91 -2.89 -11.90
N VAL A 207 -8.52 -3.16 -10.75
CA VAL A 207 -9.98 -3.10 -10.56
C VAL A 207 -10.31 -1.78 -9.88
N ARG A 208 -10.97 -0.87 -10.61
CA ARG A 208 -11.41 0.41 -10.05
C ARG A 208 -12.48 0.17 -8.97
N THR A 209 -12.16 0.62 -7.76
CA THR A 209 -13.08 0.65 -6.62
C THR A 209 -13.17 2.06 -6.08
N VAL A 210 -14.13 2.29 -5.18
CA VAL A 210 -14.29 3.58 -4.51
C VAL A 210 -13.05 3.92 -3.69
N GLY A 211 -12.38 2.91 -3.11
CA GLY A 211 -11.11 3.11 -2.43
C GLY A 211 -9.97 3.58 -3.34
N PHE A 212 -9.98 3.16 -4.62
CA PHE A 212 -9.08 3.69 -5.64
C PHE A 212 -9.42 5.15 -5.98
N GLU A 213 -10.69 5.45 -6.26
CA GLU A 213 -11.14 6.81 -6.62
C GLU A 213 -10.91 7.82 -5.49
N LEU A 214 -11.10 7.42 -4.23
CA LEU A 214 -10.83 8.29 -3.08
C LEU A 214 -9.34 8.61 -2.93
N ARG A 215 -8.46 7.66 -3.27
CA ARG A 215 -7.01 7.90 -3.30
C ARG A 215 -6.59 8.75 -4.49
N ALA A 216 -7.19 8.53 -5.66
CA ALA A 216 -6.96 9.38 -6.83
C ALA A 216 -7.42 10.82 -6.55
N LEU A 217 -8.58 10.99 -5.94
CA LEU A 217 -9.13 12.27 -5.51
C LEU A 217 -8.18 12.97 -4.52
N GLU A 218 -7.68 12.24 -3.52
CA GLU A 218 -6.68 12.80 -2.59
C GLU A 218 -5.37 13.15 -3.31
N ALA A 219 -4.86 12.27 -4.17
CA ALA A 219 -3.63 12.48 -4.93
C ALA A 219 -3.72 13.72 -5.84
N ALA A 220 -4.90 13.99 -6.40
CA ALA A 220 -5.23 15.20 -7.16
C ALA A 220 -5.32 16.48 -6.28
N GLY A 221 -5.05 16.37 -4.98
CA GLY A 221 -5.04 17.50 -4.06
C GLY A 221 -6.40 17.89 -3.52
N ALA A 222 -7.37 16.97 -3.49
CA ALA A 222 -8.61 17.21 -2.77
C ALA A 222 -8.35 17.42 -1.28
N SER A 223 -9.14 18.30 -0.65
CA SER A 223 -9.03 18.51 0.79
C SER A 223 -9.45 17.23 1.54
N PRO A 224 -8.94 17.00 2.77
CA PRO A 224 -9.42 15.91 3.62
C PRO A 224 -10.94 15.85 3.73
N TRP A 225 -11.57 17.01 3.84
CA TRP A 225 -13.03 17.13 3.91
C TRP A 225 -13.72 16.64 2.64
N SER A 226 -13.18 16.95 1.47
CA SER A 226 -13.70 16.48 0.18
C SER A 226 -13.70 14.96 0.09
N VAL A 227 -12.62 14.31 0.55
CA VAL A 227 -12.50 12.85 0.58
C VAL A 227 -13.50 12.23 1.58
N LEU A 228 -13.67 12.85 2.76
CA LEU A 228 -14.65 12.40 3.76
C LEU A 228 -16.09 12.52 3.25
N VAL A 229 -16.43 13.61 2.57
CA VAL A 229 -17.77 13.80 1.97
C VAL A 229 -18.00 12.80 0.84
N ALA A 230 -17.02 12.60 -0.05
CA ALA A 230 -17.11 11.63 -1.14
C ALA A 230 -17.28 10.17 -0.65
N SER A 231 -16.81 9.87 0.56
CA SER A 231 -16.93 8.56 1.21
C SER A 231 -18.15 8.41 2.13
N GLY A 232 -19.02 9.41 2.25
CA GLY A 232 -20.12 9.41 3.22
C GLY A 232 -21.04 8.18 3.13
N TRP A 233 -21.33 7.70 1.93
CA TRP A 233 -22.18 6.52 1.74
C TRP A 233 -21.47 5.21 2.14
N SER A 234 -20.15 5.09 1.95
CA SER A 234 -19.41 3.87 2.32
C SER A 234 -19.24 3.80 3.84
N ILE A 235 -19.06 4.94 4.50
CA ILE A 235 -19.12 5.07 5.96
C ILE A 235 -20.51 4.68 6.47
N ALA A 236 -21.58 5.15 5.82
CA ALA A 236 -22.95 4.80 6.19
C ALA A 236 -23.25 3.30 6.01
N ALA A 237 -22.76 2.68 4.93
CA ALA A 237 -22.87 1.25 4.70
C ALA A 237 -22.12 0.44 5.78
N SER A 238 -20.88 0.85 6.10
CA SER A 238 -20.07 0.27 7.17
C SER A 238 -20.76 0.37 8.54
N LEU A 239 -21.37 1.52 8.84
CA LEU A 239 -22.13 1.74 10.06
C LEU A 239 -23.37 0.83 10.10
N ALA A 240 -24.10 0.69 9.00
CA ALA A 240 -25.27 -0.19 8.93
C ALA A 240 -24.89 -1.65 9.19
N VAL A 241 -23.80 -2.14 8.57
CA VAL A 241 -23.26 -3.48 8.83
C VAL A 241 -22.83 -3.62 10.29
N ALA A 242 -22.11 -2.65 10.83
CA ALA A 242 -21.67 -2.66 12.24
C ALA A 242 -22.85 -2.72 13.23
N ILE A 243 -23.93 -1.98 12.96
CA ILE A 243 -25.16 -2.04 13.77
C ILE A 243 -25.78 -3.42 13.72
N VAL A 244 -25.84 -4.06 12.54
CA VAL A 244 -26.39 -5.42 12.38
C VAL A 244 -25.54 -6.46 13.12
N VAL A 245 -24.21 -6.41 12.94
CA VAL A 245 -23.25 -7.35 13.56
C VAL A 245 -23.28 -7.27 15.09
N THR A 246 -23.50 -6.09 15.65
CA THR A 246 -23.47 -5.88 17.12
C THR A 246 -24.82 -6.11 17.80
N ARG A 247 -25.88 -6.49 17.06
CA ARG A 247 -27.18 -6.79 17.65
C ARG A 247 -27.07 -7.99 18.60
N PRO A 248 -27.72 -7.93 19.77
CA PRO A 248 -27.79 -9.08 20.65
C PRO A 248 -28.54 -10.21 19.94
N HIS A 249 -27.86 -11.33 19.70
CA HIS A 249 -28.50 -12.59 19.34
C HIS A 249 -28.88 -13.33 20.62
N ALA A 250 -30.11 -13.85 20.65
CA ALA A 250 -30.59 -14.68 21.75
C ALA A 250 -29.83 -16.01 21.71
N THR A 251 -28.75 -16.11 22.48
CA THR A 251 -28.01 -17.35 22.64
C THR A 251 -28.57 -18.11 23.84
N ASP A 252 -29.39 -19.12 23.57
CA ASP A 252 -29.68 -20.15 24.58
C ASP A 252 -28.40 -20.94 24.88
N ASP A 253 -28.15 -21.20 26.17
CA ASP A 253 -26.95 -21.86 26.67
C ASP A 253 -26.88 -23.29 26.14
N HIS A 254 -25.98 -23.56 25.19
CA HIS A 254 -25.81 -24.92 24.69
C HIS A 254 -24.36 -25.37 24.75
N ALA A 255 -24.11 -26.31 25.68
CA ALA A 255 -22.88 -27.07 25.79
C ALA A 255 -22.51 -27.75 24.47
N VAL A 256 -21.22 -27.68 24.12
CA VAL A 256 -20.60 -28.31 22.95
C VAL A 256 -20.75 -29.83 23.07
N ASN A 257 -21.66 -30.44 22.31
CA ASN A 257 -21.67 -31.88 22.08
C ASN A 257 -21.70 -32.15 20.57
N ASP A 258 -20.84 -33.08 20.20
CA ASP A 258 -20.16 -33.21 18.91
C ASP A 258 -20.99 -34.06 17.93
N VAL A 259 -21.52 -33.47 16.86
CA VAL A 259 -22.08 -34.25 15.74
C VAL A 259 -20.95 -34.58 14.79
N ARG A 260 -20.53 -35.85 14.76
CA ARG A 260 -19.52 -36.36 13.83
C ARG A 260 -20.05 -36.30 12.39
N ALA A 261 -19.63 -35.31 11.61
CA ALA A 261 -19.84 -35.29 10.16
C ALA A 261 -18.91 -36.32 9.47
N THR A 262 -19.51 -37.32 8.82
CA THR A 262 -18.88 -38.54 8.27
C THR A 262 -18.45 -38.45 6.80
N THR A 263 -18.13 -37.28 6.25
CA THR A 263 -17.60 -37.16 4.87
C THR A 263 -16.46 -36.16 4.78
N ARG A 264 -15.24 -36.61 5.13
CA ARG A 264 -14.07 -35.73 5.32
C ARG A 264 -13.08 -35.65 4.15
N TRP A 265 -13.09 -36.56 3.18
CA TRP A 265 -11.91 -36.71 2.28
C TRP A 265 -12.03 -36.16 0.85
N PRO A 266 -13.12 -36.36 0.09
CA PRO A 266 -13.17 -35.90 -1.30
C PRO A 266 -13.22 -34.37 -1.45
N LEU A 267 -13.72 -33.68 -0.43
CA LEU A 267 -13.93 -32.24 -0.47
C LEU A 267 -12.67 -31.47 -0.03
N VAL A 268 -11.87 -31.96 0.93
CA VAL A 268 -10.58 -31.33 1.34
C VAL A 268 -9.66 -31.03 0.15
N LEU A 269 -9.68 -31.91 -0.86
CA LEU A 269 -8.92 -31.77 -2.10
C LEU A 269 -9.34 -30.57 -2.98
N LEU A 270 -10.48 -29.93 -2.71
CA LEU A 270 -11.04 -28.82 -3.47
C LEU A 270 -10.73 -27.42 -2.89
N ALA A 271 -10.57 -27.26 -1.57
CA ALA A 271 -10.08 -26.00 -0.97
C ALA A 271 -8.56 -25.94 -0.85
N MET A 272 -7.89 -27.08 -0.68
CA MET A 272 -6.43 -27.14 -0.65
C MET A 272 -5.78 -26.40 -1.84
N PRO A 273 -6.21 -26.57 -3.11
CA PRO A 273 -5.64 -25.83 -4.23
C PRO A 273 -5.97 -24.33 -4.25
N LEU A 274 -6.96 -23.86 -3.48
CA LEU A 274 -7.23 -22.43 -3.30
C LEU A 274 -6.34 -21.80 -2.23
N ILE A 275 -5.96 -22.54 -1.17
CA ILE A 275 -5.33 -21.95 0.04
C ILE A 275 -3.84 -22.29 0.13
N VAL A 276 -3.46 -23.51 -0.22
CA VAL A 276 -2.09 -24.04 -0.01
C VAL A 276 -1.12 -23.58 -1.10
N PRO A 277 -1.46 -23.56 -2.40
CA PRO A 277 -0.54 -23.04 -3.41
C PRO A 277 -0.20 -21.57 -3.18
N GLY A 278 -1.16 -20.69 -2.86
CA GLY A 278 -0.87 -19.28 -2.59
C GLY A 278 0.14 -19.09 -1.45
N ILE A 279 -0.01 -19.82 -0.35
CA ILE A 279 0.92 -19.76 0.81
C ILE A 279 2.25 -20.48 0.53
N VAL A 280 2.23 -21.62 -0.16
CA VAL A 280 3.46 -22.36 -0.52
C VAL A 280 4.26 -21.62 -1.58
N LEU A 281 3.63 -20.97 -2.56
CA LEU A 281 4.28 -20.16 -3.60
C LEU A 281 4.86 -18.86 -3.02
N LEU A 282 4.13 -18.25 -2.09
CA LEU A 282 4.65 -17.18 -1.24
C LEU A 282 5.92 -17.66 -0.49
N LEU A 283 5.89 -18.87 0.07
CA LEU A 283 7.05 -19.47 0.72
C LEU A 283 8.17 -19.95 -0.24
N LEU A 284 7.89 -20.12 -1.53
CA LEU A 284 8.90 -20.47 -2.55
C LEU A 284 9.54 -19.21 -3.15
N SER A 285 8.81 -18.09 -3.20
CA SER A 285 9.35 -16.78 -3.62
C SER A 285 10.51 -16.28 -2.74
N LEU A 286 10.58 -16.80 -1.51
CA LEU A 286 11.69 -16.66 -0.54
C LEU A 286 13.06 -17.14 -1.04
N GLY A 287 13.11 -18.08 -1.98
CA GLY A 287 14.35 -18.78 -2.37
C GLY A 287 15.38 -17.96 -3.15
N HIS A 288 15.04 -16.74 -3.60
CA HIS A 288 15.86 -15.97 -4.54
C HIS A 288 16.79 -14.92 -3.90
N GLY A 289 17.03 -14.97 -2.58
CA GLY A 289 17.91 -14.00 -1.90
C GLY A 289 17.37 -12.57 -1.77
N GLY A 290 16.15 -12.30 -2.28
CA GLY A 290 15.50 -10.98 -2.23
C GLY A 290 15.27 -10.47 -0.81
N ALA A 291 14.95 -11.34 0.16
CA ALA A 291 14.73 -10.94 1.55
C ALA A 291 16.00 -10.34 2.19
N VAL A 292 17.19 -10.87 1.88
CA VAL A 292 18.47 -10.34 2.40
C VAL A 292 18.75 -8.96 1.82
N LYS A 293 18.55 -8.78 0.50
CA LYS A 293 18.69 -7.46 -0.15
C LYS A 293 17.67 -6.45 0.40
N VAL A 294 16.43 -6.88 0.63
CA VAL A 294 15.40 -6.05 1.25
C VAL A 294 15.80 -5.63 2.66
N LEU A 295 16.34 -6.54 3.47
CA LEU A 295 16.85 -6.22 4.82
C LEU A 295 18.07 -5.29 4.80
N GLN A 296 18.96 -5.44 3.82
CA GLN A 296 20.12 -4.55 3.65
C GLN A 296 19.69 -3.13 3.28
N VAL A 297 18.68 -2.97 2.41
CA VAL A 297 18.25 -1.66 1.91
C VAL A 297 17.20 -0.99 2.82
N TYR A 298 16.27 -1.77 3.36
CA TYR A 298 15.10 -1.28 4.09
C TYR A 298 15.09 -1.67 5.58
N GLY A 299 16.22 -2.15 6.13
CA GLY A 299 16.32 -2.67 7.50
C GLY A 299 15.81 -1.71 8.58
N ASP A 300 16.12 -0.42 8.46
CA ASP A 300 15.61 0.60 9.38
C ASP A 300 14.09 0.74 9.30
N GLY A 301 13.54 0.71 8.09
CA GLY A 301 12.10 0.76 7.90
C GLY A 301 11.37 -0.49 8.36
N VAL A 302 12.04 -1.65 8.29
CA VAL A 302 11.57 -2.88 8.92
C VAL A 302 11.45 -2.72 10.42
N LEU A 303 12.48 -2.17 11.07
CA LEU A 303 12.48 -1.98 12.52
C LEU A 303 11.38 -1.01 12.97
N ARG A 304 11.21 0.12 12.28
CA ARG A 304 10.16 1.11 12.58
C ARG A 304 8.76 0.53 12.38
N THR A 305 8.54 -0.17 11.28
CA THR A 305 7.26 -0.83 10.99
C THR A 305 6.96 -1.90 12.03
N ALA A 306 7.94 -2.70 12.43
CA ALA A 306 7.79 -3.70 13.48
C ALA A 306 7.46 -3.05 14.83
N ALA A 307 8.13 -1.97 15.22
CA ALA A 307 7.85 -1.25 16.46
C ALA A 307 6.42 -0.67 16.49
N ALA A 308 5.99 -0.01 15.42
CA ALA A 308 4.62 0.50 15.28
C ALA A 308 3.58 -0.63 15.35
N SER A 309 3.89 -1.76 14.71
CA SER A 309 3.02 -2.95 14.69
C SER A 309 2.87 -3.59 16.07
N VAL A 310 3.97 -3.77 16.81
CA VAL A 310 3.93 -4.29 18.19
C VAL A 310 3.16 -3.34 19.11
N MET A 311 3.34 -2.03 18.95
CA MET A 311 2.58 -1.02 19.69
C MET A 311 1.08 -1.10 19.37
N CYS A 312 0.70 -1.20 18.08
CA CYS A 312 -0.70 -1.41 17.69
C CYS A 312 -1.26 -2.70 18.30
N GLY A 313 -0.51 -3.81 18.26
CA GLY A 313 -0.91 -5.07 18.88
C GLY A 313 -1.17 -4.94 20.38
N ALA A 314 -0.30 -4.25 21.12
CA ALA A 314 -0.52 -3.97 22.53
C ALA A 314 -1.80 -3.15 22.76
N LEU A 315 -2.05 -2.12 21.93
CA LEU A 315 -3.27 -1.31 22.01
C LEU A 315 -4.53 -2.13 21.70
N VAL A 316 -4.49 -3.02 20.71
CA VAL A 316 -5.60 -3.94 20.41
C VAL A 316 -5.86 -4.90 21.56
N ALA A 317 -4.82 -5.40 22.24
CA ALA A 317 -4.97 -6.17 23.47
C ALA A 317 -5.60 -5.35 24.60
N GLY A 318 -5.24 -4.07 24.72
CA GLY A 318 -5.89 -3.11 25.63
C GLY A 318 -7.38 -2.92 25.33
N VAL A 319 -7.74 -2.76 24.05
CA VAL A 319 -9.15 -2.70 23.61
C VAL A 319 -9.89 -3.99 23.96
N CYS A 320 -9.25 -5.16 23.77
CA CYS A 320 -9.83 -6.45 24.16
C CYS A 320 -10.20 -6.49 25.64
N MET A 321 -9.29 -6.07 26.51
CA MET A 321 -9.52 -6.02 27.93
C MET A 321 -10.58 -4.99 28.34
N LEU A 322 -10.60 -3.80 27.71
CA LEU A 322 -11.64 -2.79 27.93
C LEU A 322 -13.03 -3.34 27.61
N HIS A 323 -13.17 -4.02 26.47
CA HIS A 323 -14.45 -4.61 26.07
C HIS A 323 -14.85 -5.79 26.96
N ALA A 324 -13.90 -6.61 27.41
CA ALA A 324 -14.16 -7.65 28.41
C ALA A 324 -14.68 -7.03 29.73
N TRP A 325 -14.07 -5.93 30.19
CA TRP A 325 -14.49 -5.24 31.40
C TRP A 325 -15.90 -4.65 31.30
N CYS A 326 -16.23 -4.00 30.18
CA CYS A 326 -17.53 -3.37 30.03
C CYS A 326 -18.67 -4.35 29.68
N ALA A 327 -18.36 -5.54 29.16
CA ALA A 327 -19.35 -6.52 28.70
C ALA A 327 -20.35 -6.98 29.78
N GLU A 328 -19.92 -6.99 31.05
CA GLU A 328 -20.74 -7.38 32.21
C GLU A 328 -20.85 -6.24 33.25
N GLY A 329 -20.50 -5.02 32.85
CA GLY A 329 -20.63 -3.82 33.69
C GLY A 329 -22.07 -3.36 33.90
N SER A 330 -22.26 -2.16 34.43
CA SER A 330 -23.59 -1.54 34.55
C SER A 330 -24.30 -1.44 33.19
N LEU A 331 -25.63 -1.29 33.18
CA LEU A 331 -26.40 -1.08 31.95
C LEU A 331 -25.85 0.07 31.09
N GLY A 332 -25.35 1.13 31.71
CA GLY A 332 -24.67 2.23 31.02
C GLY A 332 -23.38 1.79 30.32
N LEU A 333 -22.53 1.04 31.03
CA LEU A 333 -21.28 0.49 30.47
C LEU A 333 -21.56 -0.49 29.33
N GLN A 334 -22.55 -1.36 29.45
CA GLN A 334 -22.92 -2.30 28.38
C GLN A 334 -23.47 -1.58 27.13
N ARG A 335 -24.18 -0.46 27.32
CA ARG A 335 -24.62 0.39 26.19
C ARG A 335 -23.43 1.10 25.53
N ALA A 336 -22.54 1.68 26.33
CA ALA A 336 -21.34 2.34 25.84
C ALA A 336 -20.43 1.36 25.08
N GLU A 337 -20.23 0.17 25.63
CA GLU A 337 -19.43 -0.92 25.02
C GLU A 337 -20.02 -1.37 23.68
N ARG A 338 -21.36 -1.48 23.58
CA ARG A 338 -22.02 -1.77 22.30
C ARG A 338 -21.75 -0.68 21.26
N TRP A 339 -21.86 0.59 21.64
CA TRP A 339 -21.56 1.71 20.75
C TRP A 339 -20.09 1.73 20.34
N LEU A 340 -19.17 1.48 21.28
CA LEU A 340 -17.73 1.37 20.97
C LEU A 340 -17.46 0.24 19.98
N ARG A 341 -18.11 -0.93 20.11
CA ARG A 341 -17.98 -2.00 19.11
C ARG A 341 -18.48 -1.56 17.73
N VAL A 342 -19.61 -0.84 17.67
CA VAL A 342 -20.14 -0.29 16.41
C VAL A 342 -19.11 0.65 15.78
N VAL A 343 -18.49 1.53 16.57
CA VAL A 343 -17.45 2.46 16.09
C VAL A 343 -16.25 1.70 15.54
N TRP A 344 -15.69 0.74 16.30
CA TRP A 344 -14.53 -0.04 15.85
C TRP A 344 -14.80 -0.80 14.54
N ILE A 345 -15.96 -1.46 14.44
CA ILE A 345 -16.32 -2.20 13.23
C ILE A 345 -16.54 -1.22 12.06
N THR A 346 -17.15 -0.06 12.29
CA THR A 346 -17.35 0.95 11.23
C THR A 346 -16.00 1.44 10.68
N LEU A 347 -15.02 1.72 11.54
CA LEU A 347 -13.68 2.15 11.14
C LEU A 347 -12.94 1.04 10.36
N ALA A 348 -13.10 -0.22 10.76
CA ALA A 348 -12.49 -1.37 10.09
C ALA A 348 -13.08 -1.63 8.69
N LEU A 349 -14.39 -1.43 8.51
CA LEU A 349 -15.07 -1.62 7.23
C LEU A 349 -15.02 -0.38 6.32
N SER A 350 -14.61 0.78 6.85
CA SER A 350 -14.40 1.98 6.06
C SER A 350 -13.13 1.84 5.19
N PRO A 351 -13.09 2.43 3.98
CA PRO A 351 -11.88 2.40 3.15
C PRO A 351 -10.66 2.94 3.90
N ALA A 352 -9.52 2.26 3.78
CA ALA A 352 -8.28 2.60 4.51
C ALA A 352 -7.89 4.07 4.35
N ILE A 353 -8.01 4.63 3.15
CA ILE A 353 -7.66 6.04 2.88
C ILE A 353 -8.51 7.03 3.67
N VAL A 354 -9.80 6.73 3.90
CA VAL A 354 -10.71 7.58 4.68
C VAL A 354 -10.23 7.67 6.12
N VAL A 355 -9.80 6.53 6.69
CA VAL A 355 -9.24 6.47 8.04
C VAL A 355 -7.94 7.27 8.11
N ALA A 356 -7.04 7.12 7.12
CA ALA A 356 -5.77 7.83 7.08
C ALA A 356 -5.95 9.35 6.99
N VAL A 357 -6.80 9.81 6.07
CA VAL A 357 -7.12 11.23 5.86
C VAL A 357 -7.76 11.84 7.10
N ALA A 358 -8.66 11.12 7.77
CA ALA A 358 -9.26 11.56 9.03
C ALA A 358 -8.20 11.78 10.12
N HIS A 359 -7.21 10.89 10.23
CA HIS A 359 -6.12 11.03 11.20
C HIS A 359 -5.21 12.21 10.87
N VAL A 360 -4.80 12.35 9.61
CA VAL A 360 -3.99 13.52 9.20
C VAL A 360 -4.73 14.81 9.51
N HIS A 361 -6.03 14.89 9.19
CA HIS A 361 -6.83 16.08 9.47
C HIS A 361 -7.03 16.35 10.98
N ALA A 362 -7.14 15.29 11.80
CA ALA A 362 -7.32 15.41 13.24
C ALA A 362 -6.03 15.87 13.94
N TRP A 363 -4.88 15.33 13.54
CA TRP A 363 -3.60 15.48 14.25
C TRP A 363 -2.68 16.55 13.65
N ASN A 364 -2.81 16.91 12.37
CA ASN A 364 -2.02 17.96 11.74
C ASN A 364 -2.53 19.36 12.15
N ARG A 365 -2.29 19.73 13.41
CA ARG A 365 -2.69 21.01 14.01
C ARG A 365 -1.57 21.53 14.92
N ASP A 366 -1.50 22.85 15.06
CA ASP A 366 -0.54 23.49 15.96
C ASP A 366 -0.70 22.96 17.40
N GLY A 367 0.42 22.56 18.02
CA GLY A 367 0.46 21.95 19.36
C GLY A 367 0.26 20.42 19.41
N LEU A 368 -0.07 19.77 18.28
CA LEU A 368 -0.19 18.30 18.18
C LEU A 368 0.89 17.68 17.27
N SER A 369 1.94 18.41 16.94
CA SER A 369 3.07 17.92 16.12
C SER A 369 3.74 16.69 16.70
N TRP A 370 3.85 16.59 18.03
CA TRP A 370 4.39 15.40 18.71
C TRP A 370 3.63 14.11 18.36
N MET A 371 2.33 14.21 18.09
CA MET A 371 1.51 13.08 17.66
C MET A 371 1.57 12.87 16.15
N HIS A 372 1.48 13.94 15.37
CA HIS A 372 1.47 13.89 13.90
C HIS A 372 2.83 13.51 13.30
N ASP A 373 3.93 13.96 13.88
CA ASP A 373 5.29 13.72 13.40
C ASP A 373 5.97 12.55 14.15
N GLY A 374 5.24 11.86 15.03
CA GLY A 374 5.73 10.72 15.81
C GLY A 374 5.02 9.40 15.48
N LEU A 375 5.45 8.29 16.09
CA LEU A 375 4.81 6.97 15.92
C LEU A 375 3.33 6.94 16.38
N GLY A 376 2.90 7.94 17.17
CA GLY A 376 1.54 8.06 17.69
C GLY A 376 0.47 8.10 16.61
N ILE A 377 0.64 8.88 15.54
CA ILE A 377 -0.36 8.94 14.44
C ILE A 377 -0.49 7.58 13.74
N VAL A 378 0.63 6.87 13.55
CA VAL A 378 0.65 5.55 12.91
C VAL A 378 -0.10 4.54 13.77
N ALA A 379 0.22 4.46 15.06
CA ALA A 379 -0.47 3.57 15.99
C ALA A 379 -1.96 3.88 16.12
N ALA A 380 -2.35 5.16 16.20
CA ALA A 380 -3.76 5.55 16.28
C ALA A 380 -4.54 5.16 15.01
N ALA A 381 -3.94 5.39 13.84
CA ALA A 381 -4.57 5.06 12.57
C ALA A 381 -4.65 3.53 12.37
N GLN A 382 -3.61 2.77 12.71
CA GLN A 382 -3.63 1.31 12.68
C GLN A 382 -4.59 0.73 13.72
N LEU A 383 -4.66 1.28 14.94
CA LEU A 383 -5.63 0.88 15.95
C LEU A 383 -7.07 1.08 15.45
N SER A 384 -7.34 2.15 14.70
CA SER A 384 -8.64 2.38 14.06
C SER A 384 -9.00 1.27 13.07
N ARG A 385 -8.01 0.65 12.41
CA ARG A 385 -8.21 -0.48 11.48
C ARG A 385 -8.38 -1.82 12.20
N TRP A 386 -7.67 -2.04 13.30
CA TRP A 386 -7.53 -3.37 13.93
C TRP A 386 -8.18 -3.50 15.32
N GLY A 387 -8.60 -2.40 15.93
CA GLY A 387 -9.20 -2.36 17.28
C GLY A 387 -10.48 -3.18 17.40
N TRP A 388 -11.21 -3.39 16.30
CA TRP A 388 -12.40 -4.23 16.27
C TRP A 388 -12.12 -5.68 16.68
N ILE A 389 -10.93 -6.21 16.39
CA ILE A 389 -10.52 -7.57 16.78
C ILE A 389 -10.50 -7.67 18.30
N GLY A 390 -9.86 -6.70 18.95
CA GLY A 390 -9.88 -6.58 20.39
C GLY A 390 -11.31 -6.47 20.91
N ALA A 391 -12.10 -5.57 20.33
CA ALA A 391 -13.47 -5.33 20.75
C ALA A 391 -14.36 -6.60 20.70
N VAL A 392 -14.27 -7.38 19.63
CA VAL A 392 -15.02 -8.63 19.44
C VAL A 392 -14.48 -9.75 20.33
N MET A 393 -13.16 -9.95 20.38
CA MET A 393 -12.55 -11.01 21.21
C MET A 393 -12.79 -10.76 22.70
N GLY A 394 -12.68 -9.51 23.15
CA GLY A 394 -12.97 -9.11 24.53
C GLY A 394 -14.40 -9.44 24.92
N TRP A 395 -15.36 -9.01 24.09
CA TRP A 395 -16.78 -9.31 24.29
C TRP A 395 -17.08 -10.82 24.31
N LEU A 396 -16.54 -11.58 23.35
CA LEU A 396 -16.74 -13.03 23.25
C LEU A 396 -16.08 -13.80 24.41
N SER A 397 -14.91 -13.35 24.88
CA SER A 397 -14.18 -14.02 25.96
C SER A 397 -14.98 -14.09 27.26
N VAL A 398 -15.80 -13.07 27.52
CA VAL A 398 -16.67 -12.99 28.69
C VAL A 398 -18.01 -13.68 28.41
N ARG A 399 -18.69 -13.37 27.31
CA ARG A 399 -20.01 -13.97 27.03
C ARG A 399 -19.98 -15.46 26.73
N GLY A 400 -18.86 -15.97 26.22
CA GLY A 400 -18.62 -17.39 26.02
C GLY A 400 -18.30 -18.16 27.31
N ALA A 401 -18.25 -17.50 28.47
CA ALA A 401 -18.10 -18.17 29.76
C ALA A 401 -19.46 -18.72 30.26
N PRO A 402 -19.47 -19.86 30.98
CA PRO A 402 -20.68 -20.41 31.59
C PRO A 402 -21.42 -19.37 32.43
N ARG A 403 -22.76 -19.37 32.37
CA ARG A 403 -23.58 -18.40 33.10
C ARG A 403 -23.33 -18.48 34.61
N ASP A 404 -23.14 -19.68 35.15
CA ASP A 404 -22.89 -19.88 36.59
C ASP A 404 -21.56 -19.23 37.04
N LEU A 405 -20.51 -19.36 36.21
CA LEU A 405 -19.22 -18.73 36.46
C LEU A 405 -19.32 -17.20 36.43
N ARG A 406 -20.09 -16.65 35.48
CA ARG A 406 -20.37 -15.22 35.38
C ARG A 406 -21.24 -14.71 36.53
N ALA A 407 -22.24 -15.49 36.94
CA ALA A 407 -23.13 -15.16 38.04
C ALA A 407 -22.39 -15.17 39.38
N SER A 408 -21.53 -16.16 39.62
CA SER A 408 -20.64 -16.21 40.78
C SER A 408 -19.71 -15.01 40.83
N ALA A 409 -19.03 -14.70 39.72
CA ALA A 409 -18.10 -13.57 39.68
C ALA A 409 -18.77 -12.19 39.89
N ARG A 410 -20.08 -12.07 39.62
CA ARG A 410 -20.88 -10.87 39.94
C ARG A 410 -21.20 -10.74 41.43
N LEU A 411 -21.27 -11.84 42.17
CA LEU A 411 -21.55 -11.83 43.60
C LEU A 411 -20.32 -11.40 44.41
N ASP A 412 -19.12 -11.68 43.91
CA ASP A 412 -17.85 -11.46 44.61
C ASP A 412 -17.30 -10.02 44.53
N GLY A 413 -17.96 -9.08 43.83
CA GLY A 413 -17.55 -7.68 43.84
C GLY A 413 -17.93 -6.82 42.62
N PRO A 414 -17.33 -5.62 42.48
CA PRO A 414 -17.54 -4.72 41.34
C PRO A 414 -17.08 -5.33 40.00
N ALA A 415 -17.66 -4.89 38.88
CA ALA A 415 -17.51 -5.52 37.55
C ALA A 415 -16.09 -5.89 37.06
N TRP A 416 -15.01 -5.31 37.62
CA TRP A 416 -13.64 -5.72 37.29
C TRP A 416 -13.24 -7.08 37.88
N THR A 417 -13.90 -7.56 38.93
CA THR A 417 -13.65 -8.89 39.50
C THR A 417 -13.96 -10.02 38.52
N ILE A 418 -14.93 -9.81 37.62
CA ILE A 418 -15.28 -10.74 36.55
C ILE A 418 -14.12 -10.94 35.57
N VAL A 419 -13.39 -9.87 35.24
CA VAL A 419 -12.24 -9.96 34.33
C VAL A 419 -11.12 -10.79 34.96
N LEU A 420 -10.89 -10.65 36.26
CA LEU A 420 -9.91 -11.46 36.99
C LEU A 420 -10.34 -12.91 37.15
N ALA A 421 -11.61 -13.17 37.48
CA ALA A 421 -12.17 -14.51 37.56
C ALA A 421 -12.11 -15.24 36.20
N LEU A 422 -12.24 -14.50 35.11
CA LEU A 422 -12.15 -15.00 33.74
C LEU A 422 -10.76 -14.83 33.11
N TRP A 423 -9.74 -14.45 33.89
CA TRP A 423 -8.41 -14.10 33.35
C TRP A 423 -7.80 -15.19 32.45
N PRO A 424 -7.89 -16.51 32.75
CA PRO A 424 -7.37 -17.53 31.84
C PRO A 424 -7.99 -17.48 30.44
N ARG A 425 -9.24 -17.01 30.30
CA ARG A 425 -9.91 -16.84 29.01
C ARG A 425 -9.65 -15.46 28.42
N VAL A 426 -9.76 -14.40 29.22
CA VAL A 426 -9.57 -13.01 28.78
C VAL A 426 -8.11 -12.77 28.39
N GLY A 427 -7.14 -13.26 29.16
CA GLY A 427 -5.71 -13.14 28.86
C GLY A 427 -5.32 -13.81 27.56
N VAL A 428 -5.86 -15.00 27.27
CA VAL A 428 -5.66 -15.69 25.98
C VAL A 428 -6.30 -14.88 24.84
N ALA A 429 -7.50 -14.34 25.04
CA ALA A 429 -8.17 -13.50 24.06
C ALA A 429 -7.38 -12.20 23.78
N CYS A 430 -6.85 -11.55 24.81
CA CYS A 430 -6.01 -10.36 24.67
C CYS A 430 -4.70 -10.66 23.93
N ALA A 431 -4.05 -11.79 24.24
CA ALA A 431 -2.82 -12.18 23.56
C ALA A 431 -3.07 -12.51 22.09
N ALA A 432 -4.15 -13.24 21.78
CA ALA A 432 -4.55 -13.52 20.41
C ALA A 432 -4.92 -12.23 19.66
N ALA A 433 -5.73 -11.35 20.27
CA ALA A 433 -6.15 -10.09 19.67
C ALA A 433 -4.96 -9.19 19.36
N GLY A 434 -4.01 -9.05 20.29
CA GLY A 434 -2.82 -8.25 20.07
C GLY A 434 -1.89 -8.84 19.02
N ALA A 435 -1.77 -10.17 18.94
CA ALA A 435 -0.93 -10.82 17.94
C ALA A 435 -1.51 -10.57 16.54
N ILE A 436 -2.81 -10.80 16.37
CA ILE A 436 -3.50 -10.56 15.09
C ILE A 436 -3.45 -9.06 14.74
N GLY A 437 -3.65 -8.18 15.73
CA GLY A 437 -3.59 -6.72 15.55
C GLY A 437 -2.20 -6.22 15.12
N ALA A 438 -1.12 -6.79 15.68
CA ALA A 438 0.24 -6.45 15.27
C ALA A 438 0.53 -6.90 13.83
N VAL A 439 0.10 -8.10 13.46
CA VAL A 439 0.30 -8.61 12.09
C VAL A 439 -0.49 -7.82 11.08
N GLY A 440 -1.75 -7.56 11.39
CA GLY A 440 -2.60 -6.71 10.56
C GLY A 440 -1.99 -5.32 10.39
N ALA A 441 -1.47 -4.72 11.45
CA ALA A 441 -0.78 -3.43 11.40
C ALA A 441 0.46 -3.46 10.51
N ALA A 442 1.26 -4.53 10.58
CA ALA A 442 2.46 -4.69 9.75
C ALA A 442 2.10 -4.80 8.26
N GLY A 443 0.98 -5.46 7.95
CA GLY A 443 0.43 -5.60 6.60
C GLY A 443 -0.43 -4.42 6.13
N GLU A 444 -0.69 -3.41 6.95
CA GLU A 444 -1.54 -2.28 6.57
C GLU A 444 -0.71 -1.21 5.86
N VAL A 445 -0.66 -1.27 4.53
CA VAL A 445 0.17 -0.39 3.70
C VAL A 445 -0.47 0.98 3.48
N VAL A 446 -1.78 1.04 3.21
CA VAL A 446 -2.43 2.26 2.72
C VAL A 446 -2.52 3.31 3.82
N VAL A 447 -2.95 2.90 5.01
CA VAL A 447 -2.98 3.83 6.14
C VAL A 447 -1.57 4.26 6.51
N SER A 448 -0.66 3.29 6.68
CA SER A 448 0.69 3.55 7.17
C SER A 448 1.48 4.43 6.20
N ALA A 449 1.46 4.18 4.90
CA ALA A 449 2.15 5.00 3.90
C ALA A 449 1.64 6.44 3.88
N ARG A 450 0.37 6.66 4.26
CA ARG A 450 -0.23 7.98 4.25
C ARG A 450 0.02 8.78 5.52
N VAL A 451 -0.03 8.12 6.69
CA VAL A 451 0.17 8.77 7.99
C VAL A 451 1.63 8.72 8.46
N GLN A 452 2.53 8.13 7.69
CA GLN A 452 3.92 7.95 8.10
C GLN A 452 4.57 9.28 8.50
N PRO A 453 5.24 9.32 9.67
CA PRO A 453 6.07 10.41 10.10
C PRO A 453 7.17 10.72 9.09
N PRO A 454 7.57 12.00 8.97
CA PRO A 454 8.71 12.36 8.18
C PRO A 454 10.01 11.75 8.71
N GLY A 455 10.93 11.44 7.81
CA GLY A 455 12.32 11.16 8.19
C GLY A 455 12.66 9.77 8.65
N GLY A 456 11.98 8.78 8.10
CA GLY A 456 12.75 7.63 7.70
C GLY A 456 11.97 6.66 6.87
N ASP A 457 12.71 5.66 6.44
CA ASP A 457 12.22 4.63 5.57
C ASP A 457 11.11 3.89 6.31
N TRP A 458 9.94 3.80 5.70
CA TRP A 458 8.85 2.97 6.18
C TRP A 458 8.61 1.90 5.13
N ILE A 459 8.41 0.66 5.58
CA ILE A 459 8.08 -0.42 4.65
C ILE A 459 6.88 -0.03 3.81
N ALA A 460 5.83 0.54 4.41
CA ALA A 460 4.59 0.83 3.71
C ALA A 460 4.79 1.67 2.44
N ALA A 461 5.59 2.75 2.49
CA ALA A 461 5.89 3.54 1.30
C ALA A 461 6.78 2.78 0.31
N ALA A 462 7.82 2.08 0.77
CA ALA A 462 8.67 1.26 -0.09
C ALA A 462 7.87 0.15 -0.80
N LEU A 463 6.92 -0.47 -0.11
CA LEU A 463 6.06 -1.54 -0.61
C LEU A 463 5.02 -0.99 -1.57
N LEU A 464 4.43 0.18 -1.30
CA LEU A 464 3.53 0.87 -2.23
C LEU A 464 4.27 1.28 -3.51
N ASN A 465 5.48 1.81 -3.38
CA ASN A 465 6.35 2.12 -4.52
C ASN A 465 6.71 0.86 -5.30
N ALA A 466 7.16 -0.20 -4.63
CA ALA A 466 7.48 -1.48 -5.27
C ALA A 466 6.27 -2.09 -5.98
N MET A 467 5.06 -2.01 -5.40
CA MET A 467 3.82 -2.44 -6.05
C MET A 467 3.48 -1.57 -7.25
N HIS A 468 3.61 -0.24 -7.13
CA HIS A 468 3.38 0.69 -8.22
C HIS A 468 4.35 0.48 -9.38
N TYR A 469 5.62 0.15 -9.07
CA TYR A 469 6.67 -0.16 -10.04
C TYR A 469 6.75 -1.66 -10.40
N GLN A 470 5.76 -2.46 -10.01
CA GLN A 470 5.68 -3.89 -10.33
C GLN A 470 6.98 -4.66 -10.02
N ARG A 471 7.57 -4.44 -8.84
CA ARG A 471 8.79 -5.11 -8.36
C ARG A 471 8.45 -6.37 -7.54
N PRO A 472 8.32 -7.54 -8.18
CA PRO A 472 7.90 -8.78 -7.53
C PRO A 472 8.82 -9.24 -6.43
N ASP A 473 10.12 -9.09 -6.67
CA ASP A 473 11.21 -9.47 -5.81
C ASP A 473 11.17 -8.72 -4.48
N VAL A 474 10.88 -7.42 -4.54
CA VAL A 474 10.81 -6.55 -3.36
C VAL A 474 9.53 -6.84 -2.57
N VAL A 475 8.38 -6.90 -3.23
CA VAL A 475 7.08 -7.18 -2.58
C VAL A 475 7.07 -8.55 -1.90
N ALA A 476 7.57 -9.58 -2.59
CA ALA A 476 7.69 -10.93 -2.04
C ALA A 476 8.68 -11.00 -0.87
N GLY A 477 9.80 -10.25 -0.95
CA GLY A 477 10.82 -10.19 0.09
C GLY A 477 10.32 -9.65 1.44
N PHE A 478 9.24 -8.87 1.47
CA PHE A 478 8.66 -8.32 2.71
C PHE A 478 7.78 -9.30 3.48
N VAL A 479 7.21 -10.30 2.81
CA VAL A 479 6.28 -11.24 3.45
C VAL A 479 6.90 -12.05 4.60
N PRO A 480 8.11 -12.62 4.46
CA PRO A 480 8.79 -13.32 5.54
C PRO A 480 9.06 -12.41 6.73
N ILE A 481 9.37 -11.14 6.47
CA ILE A 481 9.57 -10.13 7.50
C ILE A 481 8.26 -9.91 8.27
N LEU A 482 7.12 -9.78 7.58
CA LEU A 482 5.81 -9.70 8.22
C LEU A 482 5.50 -10.95 9.06
N MET A 483 5.84 -12.14 8.58
CA MET A 483 5.67 -13.40 9.33
C MET A 483 6.60 -13.49 10.55
N ILE A 484 7.80 -12.93 10.50
CA ILE A 484 8.70 -12.84 11.65
C ILE A 484 8.13 -11.86 12.67
N VAL A 485 7.69 -10.68 12.24
CA VAL A 485 7.03 -9.69 13.11
C VAL A 485 5.80 -10.31 13.78
N ALA A 486 5.03 -11.11 13.03
CA ALA A 486 3.91 -11.90 13.54
C ALA A 486 4.31 -12.86 14.66
N ALA A 487 5.35 -13.65 14.41
CA ALA A 487 5.84 -14.64 15.36
C ALA A 487 6.38 -13.99 16.63
N VAL A 488 7.13 -12.88 16.50
CA VAL A 488 7.66 -12.10 17.63
C VAL A 488 6.54 -11.50 18.45
N ALA A 489 5.55 -10.86 17.81
CA ALA A 489 4.41 -10.27 18.50
C ALA A 489 3.57 -11.34 19.24
N ALA A 490 3.31 -12.48 18.58
CA ALA A 490 2.61 -13.61 19.19
C ALA A 490 3.38 -14.19 20.39
N GLY A 491 4.70 -14.34 20.28
CA GLY A 491 5.56 -14.82 21.36
C GLY A 491 5.58 -13.86 22.57
N ALA A 492 5.75 -12.56 22.31
CA ALA A 492 5.75 -11.54 23.36
C ALA A 492 4.42 -11.49 24.11
N LEU A 493 3.30 -11.53 23.40
CA LEU A 493 1.96 -11.50 23.99
C LEU A 493 1.60 -12.80 24.71
N ALA A 494 1.98 -13.96 24.17
CA ALA A 494 1.82 -15.25 24.85
C ALA A 494 2.61 -15.31 26.16
N TRP A 495 3.78 -14.66 26.24
CA TRP A 495 4.56 -14.54 27.47
C TRP A 495 3.93 -13.60 28.50
N LEU A 496 3.21 -12.57 28.05
CA LEU A 496 2.49 -11.61 28.93
C LEU A 496 1.14 -12.15 29.44
N ALA A 497 0.48 -13.03 28.68
CA ALA A 497 -0.86 -13.57 28.96
C ALA A 497 -1.07 -14.21 30.36
N PRO A 498 -0.10 -14.92 30.97
CA PRO A 498 -0.31 -15.56 32.27
C PRO A 498 -0.29 -14.58 33.46
N ARG A 499 0.17 -13.33 33.27
CA ARG A 499 0.36 -12.38 34.37
C ARG A 499 -0.76 -11.35 34.38
N SER A 500 -1.71 -11.49 35.31
CA SER A 500 -2.94 -10.70 35.46
C SER A 500 -2.77 -9.17 35.57
N GLY A 501 -1.55 -8.67 35.74
CA GLY A 501 -1.22 -7.23 35.69
C GLY A 501 -0.32 -6.81 34.51
N GLY A 502 0.27 -7.76 33.77
CA GLY A 502 1.32 -7.45 32.78
C GLY A 502 0.82 -6.74 31.52
N VAL A 503 -0.41 -7.03 31.07
CA VAL A 503 -0.99 -6.42 29.86
C VAL A 503 -1.41 -4.97 30.10
N LEU A 504 -2.01 -4.67 31.28
CA LEU A 504 -2.31 -3.29 31.71
C LEU A 504 -1.04 -2.47 31.85
N VAL A 505 -0.05 -3.02 32.58
CA VAL A 505 1.23 -2.35 32.78
C VAL A 505 1.97 -2.17 31.45
N ALA A 506 1.93 -3.12 30.51
CA ALA A 506 2.50 -2.96 29.18
C ALA A 506 1.77 -1.89 28.34
N CYS A 507 0.43 -1.86 28.35
CA CYS A 507 -0.35 -0.83 27.65
C CYS A 507 -0.09 0.58 28.22
N PHE A 508 0.00 0.71 29.55
CA PHE A 508 0.32 1.97 30.22
C PHE A 508 1.81 2.34 30.12
N ALA A 509 2.72 1.37 30.02
CA ALA A 509 4.16 1.61 29.81
C ALA A 509 4.49 2.00 28.36
N LEU A 510 3.62 1.67 27.40
CA LEU A 510 3.74 2.07 25.99
C LEU A 510 3.14 3.46 25.70
N LEU A 511 2.28 3.99 26.58
CA LEU A 511 1.75 5.36 26.49
C LEU A 511 2.87 6.43 26.51
N PRO A 512 3.90 6.34 27.37
CA PRO A 512 5.09 7.18 27.28
C PRO A 512 5.83 7.06 25.95
N PHE A 513 5.88 5.88 25.31
CA PHE A 513 6.51 5.72 23.99
C PHE A 513 5.75 6.40 22.84
N MET A 514 4.42 6.58 22.98
CA MET A 514 3.65 7.43 22.06
C MET A 514 4.04 8.91 22.15
N VAL A 515 4.66 9.33 23.27
CA VAL A 515 5.11 10.71 23.52
C VAL A 515 6.64 10.85 23.36
N ALA A 516 7.41 9.80 23.68
CA ALA A 516 8.87 9.82 23.80
C ALA A 516 9.64 9.58 22.48
N CYS A 517 8.94 9.30 21.38
CA CYS A 517 9.52 9.33 20.04
C CYS A 517 9.16 10.61 19.27
N GLY A 518 8.65 11.64 19.96
CA GLY A 518 8.87 13.00 19.50
C GLY A 518 10.34 13.30 19.75
N GLY A 519 11.18 13.10 18.74
CA GLY A 519 12.49 13.74 18.73
C GLY A 519 12.27 15.19 19.13
N GLU A 520 12.96 15.63 20.17
CA GLU A 520 12.91 17.02 20.58
C GLU A 520 12.98 17.88 19.32
N SER A 521 12.07 18.83 19.18
CA SER A 521 12.20 19.92 18.24
C SER A 521 13.36 20.81 18.69
N HIS A 522 14.56 20.23 18.77
CA HIS A 522 15.75 21.00 18.61
C HIS A 522 15.69 21.46 17.18
N THR A 523 15.46 22.76 17.03
CA THR A 523 15.96 23.49 15.87
C THR A 523 17.46 23.22 15.82
N THR A 524 17.85 22.06 15.30
CA THR A 524 19.23 21.81 14.92
C THR A 524 19.48 22.88 13.87
N PRO A 525 20.33 23.90 14.15
CA PRO A 525 20.62 24.88 13.14
C PRO A 525 21.08 24.11 11.91
N LEU A 526 20.63 24.55 10.73
CA LEU A 526 21.16 24.04 9.48
C LEU A 526 22.68 23.93 9.61
N PRO A 527 23.31 22.83 9.15
CA PRO A 527 24.76 22.73 9.16
C PRO A 527 25.36 24.05 8.67
N SER A 528 26.46 24.52 9.25
CA SER A 528 26.95 25.91 9.05
C SER A 528 27.06 26.35 7.58
N TRP A 529 27.28 25.41 6.67
CA TRP A 529 27.32 25.65 5.22
C TRP A 529 25.93 25.84 4.56
N CYS A 530 24.87 25.32 5.18
CA CYS A 530 23.45 25.54 4.88
C CYS A 530 22.80 26.61 5.77
N ALA A 531 23.50 27.22 6.73
CA ALA A 531 22.88 28.14 7.69
C ALA A 531 22.13 29.32 7.04
N ASP A 532 22.59 29.72 5.85
CA ASP A 532 22.00 30.80 5.04
C ASP A 532 20.95 30.30 4.03
N ALA A 533 20.56 29.01 4.08
CA ALA A 533 19.58 28.46 3.15
C ALA A 533 18.23 29.15 3.33
N ARG A 534 17.70 29.71 2.25
CA ARG A 534 16.33 30.20 2.24
C ARG A 534 15.40 29.03 1.92
N VAL A 535 14.53 28.69 2.86
CA VAL A 535 13.49 27.68 2.66
C VAL A 535 12.18 28.39 2.37
N VAL A 536 11.58 28.10 1.21
CA VAL A 536 10.26 28.60 0.83
C VAL A 536 9.34 27.43 0.50
N GLY A 537 8.02 27.62 0.61
CA GLY A 537 7.07 26.55 0.36
C GLY A 537 6.47 25.94 1.62
N ARG A 538 5.20 25.54 1.51
CA ARG A 538 4.48 24.66 2.44
C ARG A 538 3.36 23.94 1.70
N GLY A 539 2.76 22.92 2.31
CA GLY A 539 1.60 22.25 1.74
C GLY A 539 0.42 23.22 1.52
N GLY A 540 -0.18 23.23 0.32
CA GLY A 540 -1.39 24.01 0.04
C GLY A 540 -1.55 24.44 -1.42
N LYS A 541 -2.52 25.34 -1.67
CA LYS A 541 -2.96 25.78 -3.01
C LYS A 541 -2.81 27.29 -3.26
N GLY A 542 -2.25 28.05 -2.33
CA GLY A 542 -1.97 29.47 -2.50
C GLY A 542 -0.55 29.75 -3.04
N PRO A 543 -0.18 31.03 -3.21
CA PRO A 543 1.17 31.46 -3.55
C PRO A 543 2.21 30.92 -2.54
N LEU A 544 3.34 30.40 -3.04
CA LEU A 544 4.37 29.72 -2.24
C LEU A 544 3.84 28.55 -1.41
N GLN A 545 2.70 27.98 -1.81
CA GLN A 545 2.26 26.68 -1.31
C GLN A 545 2.31 25.69 -2.46
N PHE A 546 2.65 24.44 -2.19
CA PHE A 546 2.78 23.40 -3.20
C PHE A 546 1.97 22.16 -2.80
N ASN A 547 1.52 21.41 -3.80
CA ASN A 547 1.04 20.05 -3.63
C ASN A 547 1.94 19.08 -4.40
N TYR A 548 2.95 18.57 -3.70
CA TYR A 548 3.96 17.63 -4.20
C TYR A 548 4.58 18.17 -5.51
N PRO A 549 5.36 19.25 -5.42
CA PRO A 549 6.00 19.82 -6.59
C PRO A 549 6.95 18.78 -7.19
N ARG A 550 6.97 18.60 -8.51
CA ARG A 550 7.82 17.55 -9.14
C ARG A 550 8.77 18.11 -10.19
N ALA A 551 8.38 19.16 -10.89
CA ALA A 551 9.18 19.72 -11.94
C ALA A 551 9.63 21.13 -11.56
N MET A 552 10.88 21.47 -11.85
CA MET A 552 11.33 22.86 -11.82
C MET A 552 12.34 23.12 -12.94
N ALA A 553 12.37 24.36 -13.44
CA ALA A 553 13.37 24.80 -14.39
C ALA A 553 13.64 26.31 -14.28
N TRP A 554 14.90 26.69 -14.47
CA TRP A 554 15.30 28.09 -14.57
C TRP A 554 15.08 28.64 -15.97
N THR A 555 14.46 29.81 -16.07
CA THR A 555 14.37 30.58 -17.31
C THR A 555 15.66 31.35 -17.57
N PRO A 556 15.95 31.76 -18.81
CA PRO A 556 17.06 32.65 -19.13
C PRO A 556 17.03 34.00 -18.38
N ALA A 557 15.84 34.44 -17.95
CA ALA A 557 15.64 35.64 -17.15
C ALA A 557 16.01 35.47 -15.66
N GLY A 558 16.39 34.27 -15.23
CA GLY A 558 16.68 33.96 -13.83
C GLY A 558 15.44 33.77 -12.96
N GLU A 559 14.28 33.53 -13.57
CA GLU A 559 13.07 33.10 -12.85
C GLU A 559 13.02 31.57 -12.74
N LEU A 560 12.58 31.06 -11.60
CA LEU A 560 12.41 29.63 -11.35
C LEU A 560 10.94 29.24 -11.55
N VAL A 561 10.66 28.40 -12.54
CA VAL A 561 9.34 27.84 -12.80
C VAL A 561 9.21 26.52 -12.05
N ILE A 562 8.13 26.32 -11.32
CA ILE A 562 7.86 25.09 -10.54
C ILE A 562 6.46 24.59 -10.91
N ILE A 563 6.36 23.30 -11.20
CA ILE A 563 5.09 22.63 -11.46
C ILE A 563 4.79 21.60 -10.37
N ASP A 564 3.57 21.68 -9.83
CA ASP A 564 3.07 20.73 -8.84
C ASP A 564 2.08 19.70 -9.38
N ARG A 565 1.76 18.67 -8.59
CA ARG A 565 0.85 17.59 -9.00
C ARG A 565 -0.55 18.07 -9.39
N SER A 566 -0.96 19.25 -8.94
CA SER A 566 -2.24 19.84 -9.34
C SER A 566 -2.20 20.54 -10.71
N ALA A 567 -1.13 20.30 -11.48
CA ALA A 567 -0.87 20.95 -12.76
C ALA A 567 -0.84 22.48 -12.66
N ARG A 568 -0.50 22.99 -11.48
CA ARG A 568 -0.31 24.41 -11.21
C ARG A 568 1.16 24.75 -11.38
N VAL A 569 1.39 25.79 -12.16
CA VAL A 569 2.71 26.34 -12.43
C VAL A 569 2.87 27.63 -11.63
N GLN A 570 3.91 27.71 -10.80
CA GLN A 570 4.30 28.92 -10.10
C GLN A 570 5.67 29.38 -10.57
N VAL A 571 5.80 30.69 -10.80
CA VAL A 571 7.07 31.32 -11.16
C VAL A 571 7.57 32.15 -9.99
N LEU A 572 8.82 31.90 -9.62
CA LEU A 572 9.51 32.56 -8.53
C LEU A 572 10.67 33.40 -9.07
N GLY A 573 10.98 34.51 -8.39
CA GLY A 573 12.25 35.20 -8.60
C GLY A 573 13.44 34.36 -8.11
N PRO A 574 14.67 34.76 -8.44
CA PRO A 574 15.88 34.04 -8.02
C PRO A 574 16.06 34.00 -6.50
N ASP A 575 15.48 34.94 -5.78
CA ASP A 575 15.45 34.96 -4.33
C ASP A 575 14.35 34.07 -3.74
N GLY A 576 13.47 33.47 -4.54
CA GLY A 576 12.30 32.71 -4.08
C GLY A 576 11.07 33.56 -3.77
N SER A 577 11.04 34.83 -4.18
CA SER A 577 9.83 35.65 -4.15
C SER A 577 8.81 35.17 -5.18
N TYR A 578 7.54 35.05 -4.81
CA TYR A 578 6.47 34.71 -5.75
C TYR A 578 6.27 35.82 -6.79
N ARG A 579 6.10 35.45 -8.07
CA ARG A 579 5.83 36.38 -9.17
C ARG A 579 4.45 36.20 -9.76
N ARG A 580 4.19 35.01 -10.30
CA ARG A 580 2.95 34.67 -11.03
C ARG A 580 2.66 33.19 -10.96
N GLU A 581 1.42 32.81 -11.29
CA GLU A 581 1.01 31.43 -11.46
C GLU A 581 -0.02 31.27 -12.57
N TRP A 582 -0.12 30.06 -13.11
CA TRP A 582 -1.19 29.64 -14.00
C TRP A 582 -1.47 28.15 -13.80
N LEU A 583 -2.57 27.67 -14.38
CA LEU A 583 -2.86 26.25 -14.50
C LEU A 583 -2.49 25.77 -15.90
N MET A 584 -1.97 24.55 -16.00
CA MET A 584 -1.81 23.89 -17.29
C MET A 584 -3.16 23.76 -18.00
N PRO A 585 -3.18 23.81 -19.35
CA PRO A 585 -4.35 23.46 -20.16
C PRO A 585 -4.67 21.97 -19.98
N GLU A 586 -5.95 21.59 -19.96
CA GLU A 586 -6.40 20.18 -19.95
C GLU A 586 -5.63 19.31 -18.92
N PHE A 587 -6.03 19.39 -17.65
CA PHE A 587 -5.34 18.75 -16.51
C PHE A 587 -6.19 17.67 -15.83
N ASP A 588 -7.16 17.10 -16.54
CA ASP A 588 -8.12 16.14 -15.97
C ASP A 588 -7.42 14.83 -15.54
N GLN A 589 -6.35 14.40 -16.24
CA GLN A 589 -5.41 13.38 -15.76
C GLN A 589 -4.30 13.97 -14.90
N GLY A 590 -3.86 15.19 -15.23
CA GLY A 590 -2.96 16.01 -14.41
C GLY A 590 -1.57 15.41 -14.23
N PHE A 591 -0.92 15.71 -13.11
CA PHE A 591 0.37 15.12 -12.74
C PHE A 591 1.51 15.26 -13.80
N PRO A 592 1.94 16.47 -14.17
CA PRO A 592 3.18 16.67 -14.93
C PRO A 592 4.43 16.29 -14.10
N THR A 593 5.45 15.68 -14.71
CA THR A 593 6.68 15.24 -14.00
C THR A 593 7.96 15.95 -14.41
N GLY A 594 8.02 16.57 -15.59
CA GLY A 594 9.23 17.19 -16.12
C GLY A 594 8.96 18.54 -16.75
N ILE A 595 9.92 19.46 -16.60
CA ILE A 595 9.95 20.75 -17.29
C ILE A 595 11.40 21.06 -17.63
N SER A 596 11.62 21.49 -18.87
CA SER A 596 12.91 21.96 -19.38
C SER A 596 12.70 23.25 -20.14
N VAL A 597 13.68 24.16 -20.09
CA VAL A 597 13.64 25.40 -20.88
C VAL A 597 14.51 25.23 -22.11
N SER A 598 13.94 25.47 -23.29
CA SER A 598 14.69 25.41 -24.55
C SER A 598 15.70 26.56 -24.63
N PRO A 599 16.73 26.45 -25.50
CA PRO A 599 17.66 27.57 -25.73
C PRO A 599 16.98 28.87 -26.18
N ASP A 600 15.77 28.77 -26.75
CA ASP A 600 14.98 29.93 -27.21
C ASP A 600 14.11 30.52 -26.09
N GLY A 601 14.13 29.93 -24.89
CA GLY A 601 13.36 30.38 -23.72
C GLY A 601 11.96 29.79 -23.60
N GLU A 602 11.58 28.83 -24.45
CA GLU A 602 10.28 28.16 -24.35
C GLU A 602 10.27 27.11 -23.23
N LEU A 603 9.15 27.00 -22.53
CA LEU A 603 8.93 25.98 -21.50
C LEU A 603 8.42 24.70 -22.15
N TRP A 604 9.17 23.60 -22.06
CA TRP A 604 8.79 22.29 -22.55
C TRP A 604 8.44 21.39 -21.38
N ILE A 605 7.21 20.86 -21.37
CA ILE A 605 6.65 20.15 -20.23
C ILE A 605 6.30 18.73 -20.65
N ALA A 606 6.83 17.76 -19.90
CA ALA A 606 6.42 16.37 -19.98
C ALA A 606 5.11 16.23 -19.20
N ASP A 607 4.00 16.29 -19.92
CA ASP A 607 2.64 16.26 -19.39
C ASP A 607 2.23 14.79 -19.19
N THR A 608 2.87 14.16 -18.21
CA THR A 608 3.05 12.71 -18.10
C THR A 608 1.77 11.90 -18.19
N HIS A 609 0.72 12.29 -17.45
CA HIS A 609 -0.54 11.54 -17.46
C HIS A 609 -1.52 12.04 -18.51
N GLU A 610 -1.20 13.12 -19.23
CA GLU A 610 -1.88 13.49 -20.48
C GLU A 610 -1.15 12.92 -21.71
N HIS A 611 -0.10 12.11 -21.50
CA HIS A 611 0.59 11.31 -22.51
C HIS A 611 1.18 12.14 -23.68
N ARG A 612 1.61 13.36 -23.39
CA ARG A 612 2.02 14.34 -24.39
C ARG A 612 3.14 15.26 -23.89
N ILE A 613 3.71 16.01 -24.82
CA ILE A 613 4.61 17.12 -24.55
C ILE A 613 3.88 18.42 -24.85
N THR A 614 3.87 19.33 -23.88
CA THR A 614 3.25 20.65 -24.01
C THR A 614 4.33 21.72 -24.00
N VAL A 615 4.37 22.56 -25.03
CA VAL A 615 5.34 23.66 -25.15
C VAL A 615 4.63 25.00 -24.98
N MET A 616 5.20 25.85 -24.14
CA MET A 616 4.60 27.12 -23.73
C MET A 616 5.59 28.28 -23.78
N ASP A 617 5.07 29.49 -23.81
CA ASP A 617 5.83 30.70 -23.48
C ASP A 617 5.95 30.90 -21.96
N ASP A 618 6.70 31.94 -21.56
CA ASP A 618 6.95 32.30 -20.16
C ASP A 618 5.72 32.88 -19.44
N GLN A 619 4.61 33.11 -20.16
CA GLN A 619 3.31 33.55 -19.64
C GLN A 619 2.30 32.39 -19.55
N GLY A 620 2.72 31.16 -19.86
CA GLY A 620 1.87 29.97 -19.80
C GLY A 620 0.94 29.80 -21.00
N ARG A 621 1.14 30.54 -22.10
CA ARG A 621 0.38 30.32 -23.34
C ARG A 621 0.96 29.12 -24.07
N VAL A 622 0.08 28.19 -24.45
CA VAL A 622 0.45 27.02 -25.24
C VAL A 622 0.85 27.46 -26.64
N LEU A 623 2.06 27.10 -27.04
CA LEU A 623 2.58 27.33 -28.39
C LEU A 623 2.29 26.11 -29.27
N ARG A 624 2.50 24.91 -28.73
CA ARG A 624 2.25 23.63 -29.42
C ARG A 624 2.18 22.47 -28.43
N THR A 625 1.57 21.39 -28.86
CA THR A 625 1.49 20.12 -28.14
C THR A 625 1.64 18.98 -29.14
N PHE A 626 2.32 17.91 -28.75
CA PHE A 626 2.44 16.70 -29.57
C PHE A 626 2.55 15.44 -28.70
N GLY A 627 2.24 14.29 -29.28
CA GLY A 627 2.10 13.01 -28.58
C GLY A 627 0.66 12.67 -28.19
N ARG A 628 0.43 11.40 -27.91
CA ARG A 628 -0.82 10.82 -27.37
C ARG A 628 -0.50 9.50 -26.69
N PHE A 629 -1.45 8.97 -25.92
CA PHE A 629 -1.32 7.64 -25.34
C PHE A 629 -1.09 6.58 -26.42
N GLY A 630 -0.05 5.76 -26.24
CA GLY A 630 0.23 4.64 -27.12
C GLY A 630 1.68 4.17 -27.06
N GLN A 631 2.01 3.21 -27.93
CA GLN A 631 3.35 2.59 -27.97
C GLN A 631 4.06 2.79 -29.31
N ALA A 632 3.36 3.32 -30.32
CA ALA A 632 3.94 3.57 -31.62
C ALA A 632 4.97 4.71 -31.57
N PRO A 633 5.79 4.87 -32.62
CA PRO A 633 6.65 6.05 -32.78
C PRO A 633 5.88 7.36 -32.64
N GLY A 634 6.35 8.27 -31.78
CA GLY A 634 5.70 9.55 -31.51
C GLY A 634 4.51 9.51 -30.55
N GLU A 635 4.14 8.32 -30.05
CA GLU A 635 3.17 8.13 -28.96
C GLU A 635 3.90 7.86 -27.65
N PHE A 636 3.28 8.17 -26.52
CA PHE A 636 3.87 8.03 -25.20
C PHE A 636 2.98 7.24 -24.25
N VAL A 637 3.59 6.46 -23.35
CA VAL A 637 2.89 5.90 -22.19
C VAL A 637 3.00 6.86 -21.01
N PHE A 638 4.19 7.21 -20.54
CA PHE A 638 4.35 8.24 -19.50
C PHE A 638 5.65 9.01 -19.75
N PRO A 639 5.62 10.14 -20.50
CA PRO A 639 6.83 10.93 -20.74
C PRO A 639 7.32 11.56 -19.43
N THR A 640 8.64 11.59 -19.22
CA THR A 640 9.24 12.01 -17.93
C THR A 640 10.08 13.26 -18.00
N ASP A 641 11.01 13.33 -18.95
CA ASP A 641 12.00 14.41 -19.04
C ASP A 641 12.30 14.77 -20.50
N ILE A 642 12.80 15.98 -20.70
CA ILE A 642 13.15 16.54 -22.02
C ILE A 642 14.58 17.08 -21.97
N ALA A 643 15.45 16.59 -22.85
CA ALA A 643 16.82 17.08 -23.03
C ALA A 643 17.03 17.62 -24.45
N PHE A 644 17.72 18.75 -24.57
CA PHE A 644 18.05 19.37 -25.86
C PHE A 644 19.47 19.00 -26.29
N GLY A 645 19.59 18.31 -27.43
CA GLY A 645 20.86 17.93 -28.00
C GLY A 645 21.56 19.06 -28.75
N GLU A 646 22.89 18.99 -28.82
CA GLU A 646 23.72 19.90 -29.64
C GLU A 646 23.48 19.71 -31.14
N ASP A 647 22.94 18.55 -31.53
CA ASP A 647 22.50 18.22 -32.89
C ASP A 647 21.17 18.92 -33.29
N GLY A 648 20.60 19.71 -32.38
CA GLY A 648 19.32 20.41 -32.58
C GLY A 648 18.09 19.52 -32.34
N LEU A 649 18.29 18.25 -31.97
CA LEU A 649 17.20 17.32 -31.66
C LEU A 649 16.77 17.41 -30.20
N VAL A 650 15.59 16.88 -29.92
CA VAL A 650 14.98 16.83 -28.59
C VAL A 650 14.83 15.37 -28.18
N TYR A 651 15.36 15.02 -27.02
CA TYR A 651 15.33 13.69 -26.44
C TYR A 651 14.28 13.66 -25.35
N ILE A 652 13.38 12.70 -25.38
CA ILE A 652 12.28 12.55 -24.44
C ILE A 652 12.30 11.13 -23.87
N SER A 653 12.44 11.01 -22.56
CA SER A 653 12.34 9.72 -21.87
C SER A 653 10.89 9.41 -21.52
N GLU A 654 10.55 8.13 -21.48
CA GLU A 654 9.24 7.67 -21.02
C GLU A 654 9.33 6.39 -20.21
N TYR A 655 8.27 6.07 -19.46
CA TYR A 655 8.11 4.78 -18.77
C TYR A 655 6.70 4.20 -18.94
N GLY A 656 6.51 2.99 -18.42
CA GLY A 656 5.21 2.31 -18.36
C GLY A 656 5.16 1.03 -19.19
N GLY A 657 6.32 0.39 -19.41
CA GLY A 657 6.46 -0.85 -20.17
C GLY A 657 7.11 -0.66 -21.54
N ASN A 658 7.19 0.58 -22.04
CA ASN A 658 7.94 0.96 -23.23
C ASN A 658 9.33 1.53 -22.94
N ASP A 659 9.71 1.62 -21.66
CA ASP A 659 10.80 2.41 -21.09
C ASP A 659 11.98 2.64 -22.06
N ARG A 660 11.92 3.80 -22.74
CA ARG A 660 12.77 4.16 -23.87
C ARG A 660 13.02 5.65 -23.91
N ILE A 661 13.96 6.05 -24.76
CA ILE A 661 14.19 7.43 -25.13
C ILE A 661 13.76 7.60 -26.58
N GLN A 662 12.82 8.52 -26.82
CA GLN A 662 12.39 8.93 -28.15
C GLN A 662 13.06 10.26 -28.53
N VAL A 663 13.44 10.40 -29.79
CA VAL A 663 14.15 11.56 -30.32
C VAL A 663 13.29 12.25 -31.38
N PHE A 664 13.18 13.56 -31.29
CA PHE A 664 12.30 14.40 -32.09
C PHE A 664 13.04 15.60 -32.67
N GLN A 665 12.48 16.16 -33.74
CA GLN A 665 12.75 17.53 -34.16
C GLN A 665 12.08 18.53 -33.19
N ARG A 666 12.52 19.79 -33.18
CA ARG A 666 11.92 20.84 -32.33
C ARG A 666 10.44 21.13 -32.63
N ASP A 667 9.97 20.76 -33.82
CA ASP A 667 8.57 20.88 -34.24
C ASP A 667 7.67 19.72 -33.76
N GLY A 668 8.25 18.71 -33.10
CA GLY A 668 7.53 17.52 -32.62
C GLY A 668 7.52 16.34 -33.60
N THR A 669 8.24 16.42 -34.73
CA THR A 669 8.37 15.30 -35.67
C THR A 669 9.27 14.20 -35.09
N PHE A 670 8.75 12.98 -34.98
CA PHE A 670 9.52 11.82 -34.51
C PHE A 670 10.67 11.48 -35.47
N VAL A 671 11.85 11.18 -34.91
CA VAL A 671 13.05 10.79 -35.66
C VAL A 671 13.41 9.33 -35.41
N ARG A 672 13.60 8.93 -34.15
CA ARG A 672 14.01 7.57 -33.76
C ARG A 672 13.74 7.33 -32.28
N SER A 673 13.92 6.09 -31.82
CA SER A 673 13.90 5.74 -30.41
C SER A 673 14.93 4.67 -30.11
N PHE A 674 15.40 4.60 -28.87
CA PHE A 674 16.29 3.55 -28.41
C PHE A 674 16.03 3.19 -26.94
N GLY A 675 16.44 1.98 -26.58
CA GLY A 675 16.24 1.37 -25.29
C GLY A 675 14.91 0.63 -25.15
N HIS A 676 14.88 -0.30 -24.19
CA HIS A 676 13.74 -1.17 -23.93
C HIS A 676 13.56 -1.40 -22.42
N HIS A 677 12.32 -1.73 -22.01
CA HIS A 677 12.03 -2.03 -20.61
C HIS A 677 12.82 -3.25 -20.09
N GLY A 678 13.47 -3.10 -18.94
CA GLY A 678 14.02 -4.19 -18.15
C GLY A 678 15.29 -3.86 -17.37
N VAL A 679 15.83 -4.91 -16.75
CA VAL A 679 17.10 -4.88 -15.99
C VAL A 679 18.26 -5.19 -16.96
N PRO A 680 19.45 -4.58 -16.79
CA PRO A 680 20.64 -4.94 -17.54
C PRO A 680 20.90 -6.45 -17.50
N THR A 681 21.11 -7.04 -18.67
CA THR A 681 21.62 -8.41 -18.85
C THR A 681 22.98 -8.29 -19.53
N ASP A 682 24.00 -8.89 -18.93
CA ASP A 682 25.38 -8.85 -19.45
C ASP A 682 25.42 -9.24 -20.94
N GLY A 683 26.07 -8.39 -21.76
CA GLY A 683 26.30 -8.64 -23.18
C GLY A 683 25.23 -8.17 -24.16
N SER A 684 24.14 -7.52 -23.70
CA SER A 684 23.18 -6.89 -24.62
C SER A 684 23.74 -5.56 -25.16
N PRO A 685 23.74 -5.34 -26.49
CA PRO A 685 24.23 -4.08 -27.09
C PRO A 685 23.27 -2.89 -26.88
N GLU A 686 22.01 -3.16 -26.52
CA GLU A 686 20.99 -2.14 -26.34
C GLU A 686 20.76 -1.82 -24.85
N PRO A 687 20.63 -0.53 -24.48
CA PRO A 687 20.38 -0.15 -23.11
C PRO A 687 18.98 -0.58 -22.69
N LYS A 688 18.89 -1.29 -21.56
CA LYS A 688 17.61 -1.55 -20.89
C LYS A 688 17.40 -0.53 -19.79
N PHE A 689 16.20 0.03 -19.75
CA PHE A 689 15.79 1.01 -18.76
C PHE A 689 14.61 0.49 -17.95
N ASP A 690 14.53 0.95 -16.71
CA ASP A 690 13.36 0.83 -15.85
C ASP A 690 13.11 2.21 -15.23
N ARG A 691 12.10 2.88 -15.75
CA ARG A 691 11.73 4.28 -15.47
C ARG A 691 12.90 5.26 -15.65
N PRO A 692 13.34 5.53 -16.89
CA PRO A 692 14.31 6.60 -17.14
C PRO A 692 13.66 7.95 -16.78
N GLN A 693 14.20 8.61 -15.76
CA GLN A 693 13.50 9.72 -15.09
C GLN A 693 14.07 11.10 -15.42
N SER A 694 15.37 11.21 -15.65
CA SER A 694 16.01 12.44 -16.11
C SER A 694 17.18 12.14 -17.05
N MET A 695 17.46 13.07 -17.96
CA MET A 695 18.52 12.99 -18.95
C MET A 695 19.41 14.24 -18.94
N LEU A 696 20.71 14.03 -19.03
CA LEU A 696 21.70 15.09 -19.10
C LEU A 696 22.61 14.89 -20.33
N MET A 697 22.62 15.88 -21.23
CA MET A 697 23.54 15.88 -22.37
C MET A 697 24.97 16.19 -21.90
N LEU A 698 25.89 15.24 -22.07
CA LEU A 698 27.29 15.38 -21.60
C LEU A 698 28.19 16.13 -22.60
N GLY A 699 27.69 16.40 -23.82
CA GLY A 699 28.51 16.80 -24.96
C GLY A 699 29.04 15.58 -25.72
N SER A 700 29.70 15.80 -26.86
CA SER A 700 30.37 14.76 -27.67
C SER A 700 29.49 13.56 -28.08
N GLY A 701 28.19 13.79 -28.27
CA GLY A 701 27.24 12.76 -28.67
C GLY A 701 26.92 11.75 -27.55
N ARG A 702 27.02 12.16 -26.27
CA ARG A 702 26.68 11.31 -25.12
C ARG A 702 25.56 11.89 -24.25
N VAL A 703 24.77 10.98 -23.70
CA VAL A 703 23.63 11.26 -22.81
C VAL A 703 23.79 10.44 -21.55
N LEU A 704 23.68 11.08 -20.39
CA LEU A 704 23.57 10.40 -19.10
C LEU A 704 22.09 10.29 -18.74
N VAL A 705 21.63 9.10 -18.38
CA VAL A 705 20.24 8.79 -18.07
C VAL A 705 20.15 8.31 -16.63
N ALA A 706 19.26 8.90 -15.85
CA ALA A 706 18.90 8.40 -14.53
C ALA A 706 17.91 7.23 -14.68
N ASP A 707 18.43 6.00 -14.63
CA ASP A 707 17.68 4.76 -14.76
C ASP A 707 17.12 4.39 -13.39
N ALA A 708 16.01 5.05 -13.03
CA ALA A 708 15.63 5.28 -11.65
C ALA A 708 15.28 3.99 -10.90
N CYS A 709 14.49 3.10 -11.49
CA CYS A 709 14.07 1.84 -10.85
C CYS A 709 15.14 0.74 -10.94
N ASN A 710 16.17 0.92 -11.78
CA ASN A 710 17.39 0.11 -11.75
C ASN A 710 18.47 0.68 -10.82
N HIS A 711 18.22 1.78 -10.12
CA HIS A 711 19.10 2.35 -9.11
C HIS A 711 20.52 2.67 -9.62
N ARG A 712 20.61 3.22 -10.83
CA ARG A 712 21.88 3.50 -11.48
C ARG A 712 21.78 4.69 -12.42
N LEU A 713 22.93 5.22 -12.84
CA LEU A 713 23.02 6.09 -14.00
C LEU A 713 23.55 5.29 -15.17
N VAL A 714 23.00 5.53 -16.36
CA VAL A 714 23.40 4.87 -17.60
C VAL A 714 23.90 5.92 -18.57
N GLU A 715 25.13 5.76 -19.02
CA GLU A 715 25.68 6.58 -20.08
C GLU A 715 25.48 5.88 -21.41
N VAL A 716 24.87 6.59 -22.36
CA VAL A 716 24.59 6.13 -23.72
C VAL A 716 25.08 7.14 -24.74
N THR A 717 25.30 6.70 -25.97
CA THR A 717 25.52 7.60 -27.09
C THR A 717 24.19 8.15 -27.62
N THR A 718 24.23 9.23 -28.39
CA THR A 718 23.04 9.86 -28.99
C THR A 718 22.31 9.00 -30.03
N ASP A 719 22.95 7.94 -30.53
CA ASP A 719 22.38 6.88 -31.36
C ASP A 719 21.86 5.68 -30.53
N GLY A 720 22.07 5.68 -29.21
CA GLY A 720 21.48 4.72 -28.29
C GLY A 720 22.37 3.54 -27.91
N ALA A 721 23.67 3.57 -28.22
CA ALA A 721 24.61 2.53 -27.78
C ALA A 721 24.97 2.72 -26.31
N PHE A 722 24.96 1.63 -25.55
CA PHE A 722 25.39 1.63 -24.14
C PHE A 722 26.90 1.90 -24.03
N VAL A 723 27.28 2.80 -23.13
CA VAL A 723 28.70 3.13 -22.86
C VAL A 723 29.13 2.51 -21.52
N ARG A 724 28.45 2.86 -20.43
CA ARG A 724 28.73 2.32 -19.09
C ARG A 724 27.58 2.58 -18.11
N SER A 725 27.68 1.97 -16.93
CA SER A 725 26.81 2.21 -15.79
C SER A 725 27.60 2.84 -14.64
N ILE A 726 26.98 3.76 -13.90
CA ILE A 726 27.54 4.39 -12.70
C ILE A 726 26.59 4.12 -11.53
N GLY A 727 27.18 3.70 -10.41
CA GLY A 727 26.45 3.35 -9.19
C GLY A 727 25.70 2.02 -9.26
N ALA A 728 25.13 1.65 -8.12
CA ALA A 728 24.32 0.46 -7.92
C ALA A 728 23.31 0.70 -6.79
N MET A 729 22.32 -0.19 -6.66
CA MET A 729 21.33 -0.11 -5.58
C MET A 729 21.99 -0.17 -4.19
N GLY A 730 21.73 0.84 -3.36
CA GLY A 730 22.18 0.87 -1.96
C GLY A 730 22.21 2.28 -1.37
N GLN A 731 22.66 2.40 -0.11
CA GLN A 731 22.64 3.66 0.65
C GLN A 731 24.02 4.24 0.92
N GLU A 732 25.12 3.58 0.55
CA GLU A 732 26.47 4.11 0.75
C GLU A 732 26.82 5.16 -0.33
N PRO A 733 27.87 5.99 -0.12
CA PRO A 733 28.40 6.85 -1.17
C PRO A 733 28.84 6.01 -2.39
N GLY A 734 28.38 6.40 -3.57
CA GLY A 734 28.55 5.67 -4.84
C GLY A 734 27.35 4.80 -5.18
N GLU A 735 26.53 4.45 -4.20
CA GLU A 735 25.27 3.74 -4.39
C GLU A 735 24.10 4.73 -4.53
N LEU A 736 23.00 4.26 -5.11
CA LEU A 736 21.85 5.07 -5.48
C LEU A 736 20.53 4.40 -5.05
N LEU A 737 19.56 5.22 -4.63
CA LEU A 737 18.16 4.81 -4.47
C LEU A 737 17.21 5.74 -5.22
N TYR A 738 16.65 5.24 -6.32
CA TYR A 738 15.73 5.98 -7.20
C TYR A 738 16.31 7.35 -7.61
N PRO A 739 17.41 7.39 -8.39
CA PRO A 739 17.94 8.64 -8.94
C PRO A 739 16.93 9.27 -9.90
N TYR A 740 16.51 10.50 -9.61
CA TYR A 740 15.41 11.18 -10.31
C TYR A 740 15.85 12.42 -11.07
N GLY A 741 16.65 13.29 -10.44
CA GLY A 741 17.12 14.54 -11.06
C GLY A 741 18.61 14.49 -11.36
N LEU A 742 19.02 14.99 -12.53
CA LEU A 742 20.41 15.17 -12.93
C LEU A 742 20.69 16.65 -13.21
N GLU A 743 21.77 17.17 -12.66
CA GLU A 743 22.21 18.55 -12.92
C GLU A 743 23.72 18.62 -13.09
N ARG A 744 24.18 19.28 -14.15
CA ARG A 744 25.62 19.46 -14.39
C ARG A 744 26.14 20.61 -13.54
N LEU A 745 27.14 20.35 -12.72
CA LEU A 745 27.80 21.38 -11.90
C LEU A 745 29.02 21.98 -12.60
N ASP A 746 29.82 21.13 -13.23
CA ASP A 746 30.98 21.51 -14.03
C ASP A 746 31.29 20.42 -15.09
N ALA A 747 32.42 20.53 -15.78
CA ALA A 747 32.79 19.62 -16.86
C ALA A 747 32.97 18.16 -16.41
N THR A 748 33.27 17.91 -15.13
CA THR A 748 33.55 16.58 -14.60
C THR A 748 32.53 16.14 -13.56
N THR A 749 31.63 17.00 -13.11
CA THR A 749 30.78 16.71 -11.95
C THR A 749 29.30 16.83 -12.28
N VAL A 750 28.55 15.78 -11.96
CA VAL A 750 27.08 15.76 -12.02
C VAL A 750 26.49 15.63 -10.63
N LEU A 751 25.45 16.41 -10.35
CA LEU A 751 24.61 16.30 -9.17
C LEU A 751 23.44 15.36 -9.46
N VAL A 752 23.27 14.36 -8.60
CA VAL A 752 22.19 13.39 -8.66
C VAL A 752 21.25 13.65 -7.48
N THR A 753 19.96 13.80 -7.79
CA THR A 753 18.89 13.89 -6.78
C THR A 753 18.28 12.51 -6.60
N GLU A 754 18.42 11.94 -5.41
CA GLU A 754 17.91 10.62 -5.07
C GLU A 754 16.55 10.74 -4.37
N PHE A 755 15.48 10.40 -5.10
CA PHE A 755 14.13 10.40 -4.56
C PHE A 755 13.99 9.40 -3.41
N GLY A 756 14.50 8.19 -3.60
CA GLY A 756 14.45 7.13 -2.58
C GLY A 756 15.44 7.36 -1.45
N GLY A 757 16.68 7.73 -1.80
CA GLY A 757 17.75 7.96 -0.82
C GLY A 757 17.56 9.23 0.02
N CYS A 758 16.58 10.07 -0.31
CA CYS A 758 16.31 11.34 0.36
C CYS A 758 17.58 12.21 0.50
N ARG A 759 18.39 12.22 -0.56
CA ARG A 759 19.69 12.90 -0.58
C ARG A 759 20.05 13.39 -1.97
N LEU A 760 21.06 14.24 -2.01
CA LEU A 760 21.77 14.72 -3.18
C LEU A 760 23.18 14.16 -3.14
N GLN A 761 23.69 13.73 -4.29
CA GLN A 761 25.00 13.13 -4.39
C GLN A 761 25.74 13.65 -5.63
N ALA A 762 26.97 14.13 -5.46
CA ALA A 762 27.82 14.52 -6.58
C ALA A 762 28.63 13.33 -7.07
N PHE A 763 28.63 13.10 -8.38
CA PHE A 763 29.42 12.06 -9.04
C PHE A 763 30.43 12.68 -9.99
N ASP A 764 31.62 12.10 -10.00
CA ASP A 764 32.62 12.38 -11.02
C ASP A 764 32.33 11.60 -12.31
N LEU A 765 32.22 12.30 -13.42
CA LEU A 765 31.95 11.74 -14.74
C LEU A 765 33.16 11.07 -15.37
N SER A 766 34.38 11.21 -14.85
CA SER A 766 35.55 10.51 -15.39
C SER A 766 35.62 9.07 -14.88
N ASP A 767 35.41 8.85 -13.58
CA ASP A 767 35.57 7.54 -12.93
C ASP A 767 34.29 6.97 -12.31
N GLY A 768 33.22 7.77 -12.20
CA GLY A 768 31.95 7.36 -11.59
C GLY A 768 31.95 7.36 -10.06
N SER A 769 32.98 7.94 -9.42
CA SER A 769 33.09 8.00 -7.97
C SER A 769 32.19 9.07 -7.34
N SER A 770 31.69 8.79 -6.14
CA SER A 770 30.97 9.79 -5.35
C SER A 770 31.94 10.80 -4.75
N ARG A 771 31.67 12.08 -4.95
CA ARG A 771 32.45 13.21 -4.44
C ARG A 771 31.89 13.74 -3.12
N GLY A 772 30.66 13.39 -2.76
CA GLY A 772 30.02 13.84 -1.53
C GLY A 772 28.50 13.73 -1.58
N CYS A 773 27.90 13.64 -0.40
CA CYS A 773 26.45 13.51 -0.22
C CYS A 773 25.91 14.59 0.71
N TRP A 774 24.69 15.06 0.44
CA TRP A 774 23.91 15.86 1.36
C TRP A 774 22.46 15.39 1.42
N GLY A 775 21.96 15.21 2.62
CA GLY A 775 20.56 14.91 2.87
C GLY A 775 20.42 13.58 3.58
N LYS A 776 19.32 13.49 4.29
CA LYS A 776 18.82 12.32 5.00
C LYS A 776 17.31 12.50 5.00
N GLY A 777 16.56 11.40 5.02
CA GLY A 777 15.12 11.42 5.21
C GLY A 777 14.71 12.33 6.38
N GLY A 778 13.85 13.33 6.16
CA GLY A 778 13.26 14.14 7.23
C GLY A 778 12.52 15.40 6.80
N ARG A 779 11.83 16.05 7.75
CA ARG A 779 11.17 17.37 7.61
C ARG A 779 11.94 18.51 8.26
N GLU A 780 12.91 18.19 9.11
CA GLU A 780 13.75 19.19 9.76
C GLU A 780 14.60 19.96 8.75
N PRO A 781 15.09 21.16 9.12
CA PRO A 781 16.05 21.88 8.28
C PRO A 781 17.29 21.03 7.98
N GLY A 782 17.64 20.91 6.69
CA GLY A 782 18.82 20.18 6.23
C GLY A 782 18.57 18.69 5.96
N MET A 783 17.36 18.21 6.27
CA MET A 783 16.84 16.92 5.84
C MET A 783 15.97 17.09 4.58
N LEU A 784 15.87 16.03 3.79
CA LEU A 784 15.07 15.97 2.56
C LEU A 784 14.09 14.79 2.64
N ASN A 785 13.01 14.82 1.89
CA ASN A 785 12.01 13.75 1.85
C ASN A 785 11.44 13.63 0.44
N GLY A 786 11.87 12.60 -0.29
CA GLY A 786 11.56 12.48 -1.71
C GLY A 786 11.90 13.74 -2.51
N PRO A 787 13.16 14.22 -2.48
CA PRO A 787 13.56 15.31 -3.34
C PRO A 787 13.46 14.85 -4.80
N TRP A 788 12.93 15.69 -5.68
CA TRP A 788 12.66 15.30 -7.07
C TRP A 788 13.65 15.89 -8.06
N SER A 789 14.11 17.12 -7.79
CA SER A 789 15.05 17.83 -8.65
C SER A 789 15.94 18.77 -7.84
N ALA A 790 17.15 19.00 -8.33
CA ALA A 790 18.06 20.03 -7.88
C ALA A 790 18.72 20.68 -9.09
N GLN A 791 18.77 22.02 -9.16
CA GLN A 791 19.29 22.75 -10.31
C GLN A 791 20.09 23.98 -9.89
N VAL A 792 21.12 24.32 -10.65
CA VAL A 792 22.02 25.46 -10.39
C VAL A 792 21.83 26.53 -11.45
N HIS A 793 21.58 27.76 -11.00
CA HIS A 793 21.53 28.92 -11.89
C HIS A 793 21.97 30.19 -11.16
N GLY A 794 22.79 31.02 -11.81
CA GLY A 794 23.18 32.33 -11.28
C GLY A 794 23.83 32.28 -9.89
N GLY A 795 24.58 31.21 -9.57
CA GLY A 795 25.19 31.03 -8.24
C GLY A 795 24.24 30.49 -7.16
N THR A 796 23.02 30.09 -7.53
CA THR A 796 22.01 29.55 -6.61
C THR A 796 21.72 28.09 -6.96
N LEU A 797 21.82 27.19 -5.97
CA LEU A 797 21.33 25.83 -6.00
C LEU A 797 19.89 25.81 -5.45
N ALA A 798 18.94 25.48 -6.31
CA ALA A 798 17.56 25.20 -5.95
C ALA A 798 17.37 23.69 -5.73
N VAL A 799 16.71 23.27 -4.65
CA VAL A 799 16.40 21.85 -4.38
C VAL A 799 14.93 21.68 -4.03
N LEU A 800 14.26 20.86 -4.82
CA LEU A 800 12.83 20.60 -4.74
C LEU A 800 12.52 19.41 -3.83
N ASP A 801 12.28 19.70 -2.55
CA ASP A 801 11.97 18.71 -1.51
C ASP A 801 10.47 18.39 -1.53
N SER A 802 10.11 17.45 -2.40
CA SER A 802 8.77 17.35 -2.97
C SER A 802 7.74 16.81 -2.00
N THR A 803 8.10 15.79 -1.21
CA THR A 803 7.17 15.23 -0.21
C THR A 803 6.95 16.20 0.96
N ASN A 804 7.92 17.09 1.21
CA ASN A 804 7.78 18.15 2.20
C ASN A 804 7.12 19.42 1.66
N ASN A 805 6.79 19.47 0.37
CA ASN A 805 6.18 20.64 -0.28
C ASN A 805 6.99 21.92 -0.09
N ARG A 806 8.32 21.84 -0.19
CA ARG A 806 9.22 22.98 0.02
C ARG A 806 10.37 23.01 -0.99
N LEU A 807 10.97 24.18 -1.11
CA LEU A 807 12.12 24.48 -1.94
C LEU A 807 13.24 25.04 -1.05
N TYR A 808 14.44 24.49 -1.20
CA TYR A 808 15.66 25.09 -0.65
C TYR A 808 16.34 25.94 -1.71
N LEU A 809 16.77 27.13 -1.34
CA LEU A 809 17.63 28.01 -2.13
C LEU A 809 18.93 28.25 -1.38
N LEU A 810 20.05 27.84 -1.99
CA LEU A 810 21.38 27.80 -1.39
C LEU A 810 22.40 28.47 -2.31
N PRO A 811 23.46 29.11 -1.79
CA PRO A 811 24.62 29.47 -2.60
C PRO A 811 25.29 28.22 -3.20
N SER A 812 25.50 28.17 -4.52
CA SER A 812 26.02 26.98 -5.21
C SER A 812 27.52 26.76 -5.01
N ASP A 813 28.28 27.85 -4.85
CA ASP A 813 29.74 27.85 -4.64
C ASP A 813 30.12 27.09 -3.37
N ARG A 814 29.40 27.31 -2.27
CA ARG A 814 29.64 26.64 -0.98
C ARG A 814 29.37 25.14 -1.05
N TRP A 815 28.41 24.70 -1.86
CA TRP A 815 28.10 23.28 -2.01
C TRP A 815 29.17 22.56 -2.85
N VAL A 816 29.55 23.15 -4.00
CA VAL A 816 30.64 22.64 -4.85
C VAL A 816 31.96 22.60 -4.08
N ASP A 817 32.26 23.63 -3.29
CA ASP A 817 33.47 23.67 -2.46
C ASP A 817 33.45 22.68 -1.30
N ARG A 818 32.27 22.33 -0.76
CA ARG A 818 32.11 21.32 0.28
C ARG A 818 32.33 19.91 -0.27
N VAL A 819 31.69 19.60 -1.40
CA VAL A 819 31.93 18.35 -2.14
C VAL A 819 33.42 18.20 -2.46
N LYS A 820 34.07 19.28 -2.91
CA LYS A 820 35.52 19.29 -3.15
C LYS A 820 36.33 19.11 -1.85
N ARG A 821 35.97 19.73 -0.73
CA ARG A 821 36.72 19.63 0.55
C ARG A 821 36.56 18.28 1.25
N GLU A 822 35.36 17.69 1.26
CA GLU A 822 35.12 16.37 1.87
C GLU A 822 35.72 15.24 1.02
N SER A 823 35.90 15.43 -0.29
CA SER A 823 36.61 14.47 -1.17
C SER A 823 38.11 14.29 -0.88
N VAL A 824 38.73 15.18 -0.10
CA VAL A 824 40.15 15.08 0.32
C VAL A 824 40.29 14.35 1.67
N ALA A 825 39.17 14.11 2.38
CA ALA A 825 39.16 13.54 3.73
C ALA A 825 38.88 12.03 3.77
N VAL A 826 39.09 11.30 2.68
CA VAL A 826 39.13 9.83 2.69
C VAL A 826 40.59 9.42 2.91
N PRO A 827 40.98 8.91 4.10
CA PRO A 827 42.27 8.25 4.21
C PRO A 827 42.21 7.00 3.34
N SER A 828 43.13 6.91 2.38
CA SER A 828 43.47 5.66 1.69
C SER A 828 43.73 4.55 2.73
N PRO A 829 43.32 3.30 2.42
CA PRO A 829 42.99 2.25 3.39
C PRO A 829 44.07 1.91 4.42
#